data_AF-A0A3M7C402-F1
#
_entry.id   AF-A0A3M7C402-F1
#
_cell.length_a   1.000
_cell.length_b   1.000
_cell.length_c   1.000
_cell.angle_alpha   90.00
_cell.angle_beta   90.00
_cell.angle_gamma   90.00
#
_symmetry.space_group_name_H-M   'P 1'
#
loop_
_entity.id
_entity.type
_entity.pdbx_description
1 polymer ?
#
loop_
_entity_poly.entity_id
_entity_poly.type
_entity_poly.pdbx_seq_one_letter_code
_entity_poly.pdbx_strand_id
1 'polypeptide(L)'
;RYPFRQLPLLPPKRVAINGNHIAADQTFIEKRRRGLARFCNALVRHPVLREEQLVVMFLTVPTELAVWRKQATISVQEEFVGKQLPPNLEDSLPQNLQDTFDTVRSGVRRSADLYINLCNLTERLCKRKEAIAGEYGRFKMNLQSITETSADTYAIDTNDVPLLNEGINGTAKHVGTSQNLLDDESRAWDEGLLEDLKYMRDALVSMRDMFDRRDRYAKDNIPQLEKRIQTNEQKLQGIKAKGDTAKPGEAEKVENAIVNDKQSIVAQHARGVFIKECVRDEIHYFNATQYHVSRLHQDWAQERVKYAELQADNFRGLVDAVEKAEMPKRGVENVETLFEETDPRKALKTAYTAQQKSAISEFTSVTQSDKTTAAKILRQHNWNVGGAINGYNDVGAAQRRAVLSQYCERIGRSSAHMALLCVECIDWRDAFEYTRSRILPGDKRHALTFLLAPVQQQKSWLGVALQLDPSTLANFEYLRPLARVIRLDCLCVFRNKSVRSVIEAFSIPPARAHFLSAGDSLQEQRSLLNFFYRSLSLQVRVDYYGSLLAGFNRTSYVRMDPVERYRYVEAAYFNNPNGAANPTRPALSKIFDKYRDNPSEEPDEMNIDGLTELLGEMDIEPGDMGALIFSEIVSSPSLGKVTREGFVDGWSELGVDNLPKMKDVCQQRRLTLSQDMGLFKNVYNAAFPLVLPPGSKTLPLEFATEFWTMLFTPPGLEWKSAKGTPWLEWWLEFQQQIKTKAVNRDLWKQTLNFARETLKDDSLSFWSEESSWPSVIDEFVEWVKTEKRPGENAGSGEAMEVE
;
A
#
# COMPACT_ATOMS: atom_id res chain seq x y z
N ARG A 1 28.30 1.85 -19.89
CA ARG A 1 27.88 3.15 -20.47
C ARG A 1 26.95 3.96 -19.56
N TYR A 2 25.74 3.49 -19.19
CA TYR A 2 24.75 4.26 -18.40
C TYR A 2 24.44 3.69 -17.00
N PRO A 3 25.39 3.70 -16.05
CA PRO A 3 25.20 3.07 -14.74
C PRO A 3 24.19 3.79 -13.84
N PHE A 4 23.94 5.10 -14.04
CA PHE A 4 23.09 5.93 -13.18
C PHE A 4 21.78 6.37 -13.84
N ARG A 5 21.42 5.76 -14.98
CA ARG A 5 20.15 5.98 -15.69
C ARG A 5 19.16 4.86 -15.39
N GLN A 6 17.86 5.14 -15.47
CA GLN A 6 16.82 4.11 -15.44
C GLN A 6 16.95 3.18 -16.65
N LEU A 7 17.26 1.91 -16.40
CA LEU A 7 17.33 0.89 -17.46
C LEU A 7 16.11 -0.04 -17.37
N PRO A 8 15.36 -0.24 -18.47
CA PRO A 8 14.18 -1.08 -18.45
C PRO A 8 14.52 -2.56 -18.23
N LEU A 9 13.56 -3.29 -17.67
CA LEU A 9 13.72 -4.70 -17.36
C LEU A 9 13.53 -5.58 -18.59
N LEU A 10 14.43 -6.55 -18.76
CA LEU A 10 14.27 -7.57 -19.78
C LEU A 10 13.21 -8.58 -19.34
N PRO A 11 12.31 -9.01 -20.26
CA PRO A 11 11.43 -10.14 -19.98
C PRO A 11 12.24 -11.43 -19.82
N PRO A 12 11.67 -12.45 -19.15
CA PRO A 12 12.34 -13.73 -18.93
C PRO A 12 12.85 -14.33 -20.26
N LYS A 13 14.05 -14.91 -20.18
CA LYS A 13 14.73 -15.50 -21.34
C LYS A 13 14.22 -16.92 -21.55
N ARG A 14 14.06 -17.32 -22.81
CA ARG A 14 13.83 -18.73 -23.19
C ARG A 14 15.07 -19.53 -22.81
N VAL A 15 14.98 -20.35 -21.77
CA VAL A 15 16.02 -21.29 -21.37
C VAL A 15 15.72 -22.61 -22.08
N ALA A 16 16.75 -23.23 -22.66
CA ALA A 16 16.66 -24.56 -23.26
C ALA A 16 17.49 -25.50 -22.38
N ILE A 17 16.91 -26.63 -22.00
CA ILE A 17 17.64 -27.71 -21.33
C ILE A 17 17.69 -28.86 -22.34
N ASN A 18 18.90 -29.33 -22.67
CA ASN A 18 19.14 -30.43 -23.62
C ASN A 18 18.50 -30.28 -25.01
N GLY A 19 18.46 -29.06 -25.54
CA GLY A 19 17.93 -28.79 -26.89
C GLY A 19 16.41 -28.73 -26.99
N ASN A 20 15.67 -29.11 -25.93
CA ASN A 20 14.23 -28.91 -25.84
C ASN A 20 13.91 -27.61 -25.09
N HIS A 21 12.99 -26.84 -25.67
CA HIS A 21 12.51 -25.59 -25.10
C HIS A 21 11.34 -25.87 -24.15
N ILE A 22 11.51 -25.59 -22.87
CA ILE A 22 10.54 -25.91 -21.78
C ILE A 22 9.25 -25.07 -21.92
N ALA A 23 9.36 -23.82 -22.34
CA ALA A 23 8.22 -22.92 -22.57
C ALA A 23 8.17 -22.49 -24.05
N ALA A 24 7.59 -23.35 -24.90
CA ALA A 24 7.32 -23.05 -26.30
C ALA A 24 5.83 -22.79 -26.58
N ASP A 25 5.01 -22.67 -25.52
CA ASP A 25 3.58 -22.45 -25.68
C ASP A 25 3.29 -21.01 -26.15
N GLN A 26 2.12 -20.84 -26.78
CA GLN A 26 1.71 -19.55 -27.34
C GLN A 26 1.60 -18.47 -26.24
N THR A 27 1.31 -18.85 -24.99
CA THR A 27 1.16 -17.91 -23.88
C THR A 27 2.49 -17.32 -23.42
N PHE A 28 3.56 -18.11 -23.37
CA PHE A 28 4.91 -17.62 -23.08
C PHE A 28 5.38 -16.62 -24.14
N ILE A 29 5.18 -16.94 -25.42
CA ILE A 29 5.57 -16.06 -26.53
C ILE A 29 4.84 -14.72 -26.45
N GLU A 30 3.54 -14.73 -26.16
CA GLU A 30 2.76 -13.51 -26.04
C GLU A 30 3.17 -12.66 -24.82
N LYS A 31 3.36 -13.29 -23.65
CA LYS A 31 3.88 -12.60 -22.45
C LYS A 31 5.24 -11.95 -22.72
N ARG A 32 6.13 -12.67 -23.43
CA ARG A 32 7.44 -12.16 -23.80
C ARG A 32 7.35 -11.01 -24.80
N ARG A 33 6.47 -11.11 -25.81
CA ARG A 33 6.21 -10.05 -26.79
C ARG A 33 5.75 -8.77 -26.09
N ARG A 34 4.79 -8.86 -25.17
CA ARG A 34 4.30 -7.72 -24.36
C ARG A 34 5.41 -7.13 -23.49
N GLY A 35 6.19 -7.98 -22.82
CA GLY A 35 7.36 -7.54 -22.04
C GLY A 35 8.42 -6.82 -22.87
N LEU A 36 8.73 -7.33 -24.07
CA LEU A 36 9.65 -6.68 -25.01
C LEU A 36 9.08 -5.35 -25.52
N ALA A 37 7.77 -5.27 -25.77
CA ALA A 37 7.13 -4.02 -26.16
C ALA A 37 7.27 -2.96 -25.06
N ARG A 38 7.03 -3.31 -23.79
CA ARG A 38 7.27 -2.40 -22.65
C ARG A 38 8.74 -1.97 -22.56
N PHE A 39 9.67 -2.92 -22.71
CA PHE A 39 11.10 -2.64 -22.72
C PHE A 39 11.51 -1.65 -23.82
N CYS A 40 11.12 -1.90 -25.07
CA CYS A 40 11.45 -1.03 -26.20
C CYS A 40 10.79 0.35 -26.04
N ASN A 41 9.53 0.41 -25.62
CA ASN A 41 8.83 1.68 -25.37
C ASN A 41 9.53 2.49 -24.27
N ALA A 42 10.01 1.85 -23.19
CA ALA A 42 10.73 2.53 -22.13
C ALA A 42 12.07 3.11 -22.63
N LEU A 43 12.80 2.40 -23.50
CA LEU A 43 14.02 2.94 -24.13
C LEU A 43 13.75 4.18 -24.98
N VAL A 44 12.73 4.13 -25.84
CA VAL A 44 12.40 5.22 -26.79
C VAL A 44 11.79 6.44 -26.07
N ARG A 45 11.09 6.23 -24.95
CA ARG A 45 10.52 7.34 -24.14
C ARG A 45 11.56 8.02 -23.26
N HIS A 46 12.63 7.33 -22.89
CA HIS A 46 13.66 7.90 -22.04
C HIS A 46 14.44 9.00 -22.78
N PRO A 47 14.59 10.21 -22.23
CA PRO A 47 15.16 11.36 -22.93
C PRO A 47 16.59 11.12 -23.43
N VAL A 48 17.44 10.48 -22.62
CA VAL A 48 18.83 10.15 -22.98
C VAL A 48 18.95 8.87 -23.82
N LEU A 49 18.30 7.77 -23.42
CA LEU A 49 18.49 6.47 -24.09
C LEU A 49 17.93 6.44 -25.52
N ARG A 50 16.89 7.23 -25.83
CA ARG A 50 16.35 7.34 -27.19
C ARG A 50 17.36 7.95 -28.19
N GLU A 51 18.27 8.78 -27.70
CA GLU A 51 19.30 9.47 -28.49
C GLU A 51 20.59 8.65 -28.57
N GLU A 52 20.69 7.56 -27.81
CA GLU A 52 21.87 6.70 -27.84
C GLU A 52 21.99 5.96 -29.17
N GLN A 53 23.17 6.06 -29.77
CA GLN A 53 23.43 5.53 -31.11
C GLN A 53 23.16 4.02 -31.20
N LEU A 54 23.49 3.24 -30.16
CA LEU A 54 23.20 1.80 -30.16
C LEU A 54 21.69 1.50 -30.17
N VAL A 55 20.86 2.32 -29.51
CA VAL A 55 19.40 2.17 -29.50
C VAL A 55 18.85 2.52 -30.88
N VAL A 56 19.28 3.66 -31.44
CA VAL A 56 18.89 4.09 -32.79
C VAL A 56 19.29 3.04 -33.83
N MET A 57 20.53 2.56 -33.80
CA MET A 57 21.02 1.55 -34.73
C MET A 57 20.25 0.24 -34.59
N PHE A 58 19.99 -0.22 -33.36
CA PHE A 58 19.23 -1.45 -33.13
C PHE A 58 17.82 -1.40 -33.74
N LEU A 59 17.18 -0.22 -33.74
CA LEU A 59 15.82 -0.05 -34.26
C LEU A 59 15.77 0.27 -35.76
N THR A 60 16.83 0.82 -36.34
CA THR A 60 16.81 1.37 -37.71
C THR A 60 17.67 0.62 -38.70
N VAL A 61 18.70 -0.10 -38.26
CA VAL A 61 19.63 -0.80 -39.16
C VAL A 61 19.04 -2.16 -39.53
N PRO A 62 18.69 -2.41 -40.81
CA PRO A 62 18.09 -3.66 -41.26
C PRO A 62 19.16 -4.72 -41.54
N THR A 63 20.14 -4.86 -40.65
CA THR A 63 21.24 -5.82 -40.78
C THR A 63 21.12 -6.88 -39.71
N GLU A 64 21.34 -8.15 -40.08
CA GLU A 64 21.37 -9.23 -39.10
C GLU A 64 22.41 -8.96 -38.00
N LEU A 65 22.01 -9.20 -36.75
CA LEU A 65 22.83 -8.89 -35.57
C LEU A 65 24.22 -9.54 -35.62
N ALA A 66 24.32 -10.77 -36.15
CA ALA A 66 25.58 -11.49 -36.28
C ALA A 66 26.54 -10.82 -37.27
N VAL A 67 26.04 -10.25 -38.36
CA VAL A 67 26.82 -9.51 -39.35
C VAL A 67 27.23 -8.16 -38.78
N TRP A 68 26.28 -7.44 -38.18
CA TRP A 68 26.53 -6.14 -37.57
C TRP A 68 27.62 -6.20 -36.49
N ARG A 69 27.59 -7.20 -35.61
CA ARG A 69 28.59 -7.38 -34.54
C ARG A 69 30.02 -7.58 -35.06
N LYS A 70 30.22 -8.09 -36.28
CA LYS A 70 31.55 -8.25 -36.87
C LYS A 70 32.13 -6.94 -37.39
N GLN A 71 31.28 -5.97 -37.70
CA GLN A 71 31.65 -4.69 -38.31
C GLN A 71 31.64 -3.54 -37.29
N ALA A 72 30.87 -3.67 -36.21
CA ALA A 72 30.68 -2.60 -35.23
C ALA A 72 31.79 -2.56 -34.17
N THR A 73 32.43 -1.39 -34.02
CA THR A 73 33.30 -1.08 -32.88
C THR A 73 32.47 -0.43 -31.78
N ILE A 74 32.23 -1.15 -30.68
CA ILE A 74 31.38 -0.67 -29.58
C ILE A 74 32.25 -0.08 -28.47
N SER A 75 32.05 1.21 -28.17
CA SER A 75 32.62 1.84 -26.98
C SER A 75 31.69 1.67 -25.78
N VAL A 76 32.25 1.17 -24.66
CA VAL A 76 31.51 0.92 -23.40
C VAL A 76 31.81 1.98 -22.33
N GLN A 77 32.55 3.05 -22.70
CA GLN A 77 32.93 4.13 -21.77
C GLN A 77 31.69 4.73 -21.08
N GLU A 78 31.87 5.13 -19.82
CA GLU A 78 30.81 5.77 -19.02
C GLU A 78 30.48 7.17 -19.57
N GLU A 79 29.20 7.58 -19.49
CA GLU A 79 28.69 8.80 -20.11
C GLU A 79 29.29 10.13 -19.59
N PHE A 80 30.03 10.10 -18.48
CA PHE A 80 30.68 11.29 -17.89
C PHE A 80 32.17 11.41 -18.24
N VAL A 81 32.77 10.36 -18.81
CA VAL A 81 34.20 10.36 -19.17
C VAL A 81 34.45 11.43 -20.23
N GLY A 82 35.41 12.32 -19.98
CA GLY A 82 35.79 13.39 -20.91
C GLY A 82 34.87 14.61 -20.91
N LYS A 83 33.82 14.66 -20.08
CA LYS A 83 32.97 15.86 -19.92
C LYS A 83 33.61 16.87 -18.96
N GLN A 84 33.56 18.15 -19.33
CA GLN A 84 34.00 19.24 -18.45
C GLN A 84 32.84 19.74 -17.59
N LEU A 85 33.11 19.96 -16.30
CA LEU A 85 32.13 20.45 -15.35
C LEU A 85 31.74 21.90 -15.67
N PRO A 86 30.45 22.21 -15.91
CA PRO A 86 30.02 23.59 -16.08
C PRO A 86 30.22 24.39 -14.78
N PRO A 87 30.72 25.64 -14.84
CA PRO A 87 31.14 26.39 -13.63
C PRO A 87 30.05 26.59 -12.57
N ASN A 88 28.79 26.73 -12.98
CA ASN A 88 27.67 27.03 -12.09
C ASN A 88 26.80 25.80 -11.78
N LEU A 89 27.17 24.60 -12.27
CA LEU A 89 26.32 23.42 -12.15
C LEU A 89 26.17 23.01 -10.69
N GLU A 90 27.27 22.93 -9.95
CA GLU A 90 27.27 22.48 -8.56
C GLU A 90 26.43 23.41 -7.67
N ASP A 91 26.60 24.73 -7.82
CA ASP A 91 25.84 25.74 -7.07
C ASP A 91 24.34 25.76 -7.43
N SER A 92 23.99 25.33 -8.65
CA SER A 92 22.59 25.26 -9.09
C SER A 92 21.81 24.07 -8.50
N LEU A 93 22.52 23.07 -7.94
CA LEU A 93 21.87 21.88 -7.38
C LEU A 93 21.23 22.19 -6.02
N PRO A 94 20.02 21.65 -5.75
CA PRO A 94 19.39 21.82 -4.44
C PRO A 94 20.26 21.27 -3.30
N GLN A 95 20.36 22.00 -2.19
CA GLN A 95 21.20 21.58 -1.05
C GLN A 95 20.65 20.33 -0.34
N ASN A 96 19.33 20.12 -0.36
CA ASN A 96 18.64 18.97 0.23
C ASN A 96 18.54 17.76 -0.72
N LEU A 97 19.35 17.73 -1.78
CA LEU A 97 19.23 16.72 -2.83
C LEU A 97 19.59 15.31 -2.33
N GLN A 98 20.54 15.20 -1.39
CA GLN A 98 20.91 13.91 -0.80
C GLN A 98 19.76 13.32 0.05
N ASP A 99 19.12 14.13 0.89
CA ASP A 99 17.93 13.71 1.66
C ASP A 99 16.78 13.29 0.73
N THR A 100 16.64 14.01 -0.40
CA THR A 100 15.66 13.66 -1.44
C THR A 100 15.98 12.30 -2.04
N PHE A 101 17.25 12.00 -2.33
CA PHE A 101 17.68 10.69 -2.85
C PHE A 101 17.35 9.57 -1.88
N ASP A 102 17.64 9.76 -0.59
CA ASP A 102 17.40 8.72 0.43
C ASP A 102 15.90 8.49 0.67
N THR A 103 15.11 9.56 0.66
CA THR A 103 13.64 9.51 0.72
C THR A 103 13.06 8.75 -0.47
N VAL A 104 13.44 9.13 -1.69
CA VAL A 104 12.96 8.49 -2.93
C VAL A 104 13.40 7.03 -2.98
N ARG A 105 14.65 6.72 -2.63
CA ARG A 105 15.18 5.36 -2.58
C ARG A 105 14.36 4.45 -1.66
N SER A 106 14.04 4.93 -0.45
CA SER A 106 13.20 4.19 0.50
C SER A 106 11.77 4.00 -0.02
N GLY A 107 11.19 5.05 -0.62
CA GLY A 107 9.85 5.01 -1.21
C GLY A 107 9.75 4.05 -2.41
N VAL A 108 10.72 4.10 -3.33
CA VAL A 108 10.78 3.26 -4.53
C VAL A 108 10.92 1.79 -4.16
N ARG A 109 11.78 1.44 -3.20
CA ARG A 109 11.93 0.04 -2.74
C ARG A 109 10.62 -0.54 -2.23
N ARG A 110 9.96 0.15 -1.30
CA ARG A 110 8.66 -0.29 -0.74
C ARG A 110 7.59 -0.35 -1.82
N SER A 111 7.53 0.65 -2.69
CA SER A 111 6.53 0.71 -3.77
C SER A 111 6.74 -0.41 -4.79
N ALA A 112 7.99 -0.72 -5.16
CA ALA A 112 8.28 -1.82 -6.09
C ALA A 112 7.71 -3.14 -5.57
N ASP A 113 7.93 -3.46 -4.29
CA ASP A 113 7.43 -4.70 -3.68
C ASP A 113 5.89 -4.75 -3.67
N LEU A 114 5.23 -3.62 -3.37
CA LEU A 114 3.77 -3.52 -3.41
C LEU A 114 3.22 -3.72 -4.81
N TYR A 115 3.83 -3.10 -5.83
CA TYR A 115 3.40 -3.25 -7.23
C TYR A 115 3.67 -4.65 -7.79
N ILE A 116 4.74 -5.33 -7.36
CA ILE A 116 4.97 -6.75 -7.67
C ILE A 116 3.80 -7.58 -7.12
N ASN A 117 3.42 -7.37 -5.87
CA ASN A 117 2.30 -8.07 -5.25
C ASN A 117 0.96 -7.76 -5.93
N LEU A 118 0.74 -6.51 -6.35
CA LEU A 118 -0.46 -6.12 -7.10
C LEU A 118 -0.55 -6.80 -8.47
N CYS A 119 0.57 -6.92 -9.19
CA CYS A 119 0.61 -7.67 -10.45
C CYS A 119 0.19 -9.13 -10.23
N ASN A 120 0.79 -9.79 -9.24
CA ASN A 120 0.50 -11.19 -8.92
C ASN A 120 -0.95 -11.40 -8.45
N LEU A 121 -1.49 -10.46 -7.68
CA LEU A 121 -2.89 -10.49 -7.26
C LEU A 121 -3.83 -10.34 -8.46
N THR A 122 -3.55 -9.39 -9.34
CA THR A 122 -4.38 -9.10 -10.52
C THR A 122 -4.37 -10.28 -11.49
N GLU A 123 -3.21 -10.91 -11.74
CA GLU A 123 -3.11 -12.14 -12.54
C GLU A 123 -4.02 -13.26 -12.01
N ARG A 124 -4.03 -13.47 -10.69
CA ARG A 124 -4.92 -14.46 -10.06
C ARG A 124 -6.40 -14.08 -10.19
N LEU A 125 -6.72 -12.79 -10.15
CA LEU A 125 -8.09 -12.31 -10.34
C LEU A 125 -8.58 -12.53 -11.78
N CYS A 126 -7.73 -12.29 -12.78
CA CYS A 126 -8.04 -12.62 -14.18
C CYS A 126 -8.32 -14.12 -14.33
N LYS A 127 -7.43 -14.98 -13.81
CA LYS A 127 -7.62 -16.44 -13.87
C LYS A 127 -8.89 -16.91 -13.15
N ARG A 128 -9.25 -16.28 -12.04
CA ARG A 128 -10.51 -16.57 -11.34
C ARG A 128 -11.73 -16.20 -12.18
N LYS A 129 -11.69 -15.08 -12.90
CA LYS A 129 -12.80 -14.68 -13.80
C LYS A 129 -12.97 -15.66 -14.96
N GLU A 130 -11.89 -16.07 -15.61
CA GLU A 130 -11.91 -17.12 -16.63
C GLU A 130 -12.52 -18.42 -16.09
N ALA A 131 -12.15 -18.82 -14.87
CA ALA A 131 -12.72 -20.01 -14.23
C ALA A 131 -14.23 -19.87 -13.99
N ILE A 132 -14.71 -18.72 -13.49
CA ILE A 132 -16.14 -18.47 -13.30
C ILE A 132 -16.88 -18.47 -14.64
N ALA A 133 -16.30 -17.89 -15.69
CA ALA A 133 -16.87 -17.95 -17.04
C ALA A 133 -17.02 -19.40 -17.53
N GLY A 134 -16.00 -20.23 -17.30
CA GLY A 134 -16.05 -21.67 -17.57
C GLY A 134 -17.20 -22.38 -16.86
N GLU A 135 -17.44 -22.07 -15.58
CA GLU A 135 -18.58 -22.62 -14.83
C GLU A 135 -19.93 -22.12 -15.36
N TYR A 136 -20.04 -20.86 -15.77
CA TYR A 136 -21.25 -20.35 -16.44
C TYR A 136 -21.52 -21.10 -17.76
N GLY A 137 -20.47 -21.43 -18.51
CA GLY A 137 -20.57 -22.27 -19.72
C GLY A 137 -21.14 -23.65 -19.41
N ARG A 138 -20.63 -24.32 -18.36
CA ARG A 138 -21.17 -25.62 -17.92
C ARG A 138 -22.62 -25.50 -17.44
N PHE A 139 -22.94 -24.44 -16.69
CA PHE A 139 -24.30 -24.23 -16.19
C PHE A 139 -25.29 -24.06 -17.34
N LYS A 140 -24.93 -23.24 -18.35
CA LYS A 140 -25.69 -23.12 -19.59
C LYS A 140 -25.93 -24.47 -20.25
N MET A 141 -24.88 -25.28 -20.45
CA MET A 141 -25.02 -26.60 -21.11
C MET A 141 -26.00 -27.51 -20.36
N ASN A 142 -25.91 -27.57 -19.03
CA ASN A 142 -26.82 -28.39 -18.22
C ASN A 142 -28.28 -27.92 -18.33
N LEU A 143 -28.52 -26.60 -18.35
CA LEU A 143 -29.88 -26.06 -18.57
C LEU A 143 -30.44 -26.51 -19.92
N GLN A 144 -29.62 -26.52 -20.97
CA GLN A 144 -30.06 -26.99 -22.29
C GLN A 144 -30.35 -28.48 -22.29
N SER A 145 -29.50 -29.31 -21.65
CA SER A 145 -29.76 -30.76 -21.52
C SER A 145 -31.04 -31.08 -20.73
N ILE A 146 -31.43 -30.26 -19.75
CA ILE A 146 -32.73 -30.41 -19.06
C ILE A 146 -33.90 -30.25 -20.04
N THR A 147 -33.78 -29.36 -21.04
CA THR A 147 -34.84 -29.19 -22.03
C THR A 147 -34.99 -30.40 -22.95
N GLU A 148 -33.93 -31.17 -23.18
CA GLU A 148 -33.95 -32.38 -24.02
C GLU A 148 -34.71 -33.54 -23.34
N THR A 149 -34.69 -33.62 -22.00
CA THR A 149 -35.35 -34.69 -21.23
C THR A 149 -36.70 -34.27 -20.62
N SER A 150 -37.09 -33.01 -20.81
CA SER A 150 -38.28 -32.40 -20.21
C SER A 150 -39.59 -33.12 -20.60
N ALA A 151 -39.74 -33.51 -21.87
CA ALA A 151 -40.94 -34.20 -22.35
C ALA A 151 -41.11 -35.59 -21.70
N ASP A 152 -40.01 -36.32 -21.52
CA ASP A 152 -40.00 -37.62 -20.83
C ASP A 152 -40.24 -37.45 -19.32
N THR A 153 -39.72 -36.37 -18.73
CA THR A 153 -39.88 -36.04 -17.31
C THR A 153 -41.34 -35.71 -16.98
N TYR A 154 -42.01 -34.96 -17.86
CA TYR A 154 -43.40 -34.53 -17.72
C TYR A 154 -44.35 -35.31 -18.64
N ALA A 155 -44.13 -36.62 -18.79
CA ALA A 155 -44.85 -37.45 -19.77
C ALA A 155 -46.38 -37.54 -19.57
N ILE A 156 -46.90 -37.16 -18.39
CA ILE A 156 -48.33 -37.19 -18.07
C ILE A 156 -49.11 -36.09 -18.81
N ASP A 157 -48.53 -34.89 -18.93
CA ASP A 157 -49.09 -33.76 -19.69
C ASP A 157 -47.96 -32.92 -20.27
N THR A 158 -47.85 -32.94 -21.60
CA THR A 158 -46.75 -32.29 -22.34
C THR A 158 -47.16 -30.96 -22.97
N ASN A 159 -48.41 -30.50 -22.78
CA ASN A 159 -48.92 -29.32 -23.48
C ASN A 159 -48.14 -28.04 -23.15
N ASP A 160 -47.70 -27.88 -21.90
CA ASP A 160 -46.98 -26.69 -21.43
C ASP A 160 -45.44 -26.88 -21.43
N VAL A 161 -44.93 -28.08 -21.72
CA VAL A 161 -43.49 -28.39 -21.76
C VAL A 161 -42.71 -27.51 -22.76
N PRO A 162 -43.23 -27.20 -23.97
CA PRO A 162 -42.55 -26.27 -24.86
C PRO A 162 -42.36 -24.87 -24.26
N LEU A 163 -43.36 -24.35 -23.53
CA LEU A 163 -43.29 -23.04 -22.88
C LEU A 163 -42.32 -23.05 -21.69
N LEU A 164 -42.30 -24.13 -20.91
CA LEU A 164 -41.29 -24.36 -19.87
C LEU A 164 -39.87 -24.35 -20.47
N ASN A 165 -39.67 -25.08 -21.57
CA ASN A 165 -38.40 -25.15 -22.27
C ASN A 165 -37.99 -23.80 -22.85
N GLU A 166 -38.93 -22.96 -23.28
CA GLU A 166 -38.66 -21.59 -23.70
C GLU A 166 -38.07 -20.76 -22.55
N GLY A 167 -38.63 -20.84 -21.34
CA GLY A 167 -38.10 -20.15 -20.16
C GLY A 167 -36.72 -20.65 -19.72
N ILE A 168 -36.51 -21.98 -19.74
CA ILE A 168 -35.20 -22.59 -19.41
C ILE A 168 -34.16 -22.19 -20.46
N ASN A 169 -34.49 -22.24 -21.76
CA ASN A 169 -33.59 -21.80 -22.83
C ASN A 169 -33.33 -20.29 -22.80
N GLY A 170 -34.31 -19.48 -22.40
CA GLY A 170 -34.13 -18.06 -22.10
C GLY A 170 -33.08 -17.86 -21.01
N THR A 171 -33.17 -18.64 -19.92
CA THR A 171 -32.16 -18.64 -18.86
C THR A 171 -30.78 -19.04 -19.36
N ALA A 172 -30.68 -20.15 -20.10
CA ALA A 172 -29.43 -20.63 -20.66
C ALA A 172 -28.77 -19.60 -21.59
N LYS A 173 -29.55 -18.90 -22.42
CA LYS A 173 -29.08 -17.82 -23.30
C LYS A 173 -28.42 -16.69 -22.50
N HIS A 174 -29.09 -16.18 -21.47
CA HIS A 174 -28.56 -15.08 -20.66
C HIS A 174 -27.37 -15.50 -19.79
N VAL A 175 -27.33 -16.74 -19.28
CA VAL A 175 -26.14 -17.30 -18.63
C VAL A 175 -24.96 -17.34 -19.62
N GLY A 176 -25.22 -17.72 -20.88
CA GLY A 176 -24.21 -17.67 -21.95
C GLY A 176 -23.70 -16.26 -22.27
N THR A 177 -24.58 -15.26 -22.24
CA THR A 177 -24.16 -13.85 -22.35
C THR A 177 -23.27 -13.45 -21.16
N SER A 178 -23.63 -13.83 -19.93
CA SER A 178 -22.80 -13.55 -18.75
C SER A 178 -21.45 -14.26 -18.80
N GLN A 179 -21.35 -15.47 -19.37
CA GLN A 179 -20.08 -16.14 -19.65
C GLN A 179 -19.20 -15.26 -20.55
N ASN A 180 -19.70 -14.85 -21.72
CA ASN A 180 -18.94 -14.03 -22.67
C ASN A 180 -18.50 -12.70 -22.05
N LEU A 181 -19.39 -12.05 -21.29
CA LEU A 181 -19.07 -10.80 -20.59
C LEU A 181 -17.95 -11.00 -19.54
N LEU A 182 -17.90 -12.14 -18.85
CA LEU A 182 -16.83 -12.45 -17.89
C LEU A 182 -15.50 -12.72 -18.58
N ASP A 183 -15.51 -13.41 -19.73
CA ASP A 183 -14.31 -13.63 -20.55
C ASP A 183 -13.77 -12.32 -21.12
N ASP A 184 -14.65 -11.45 -21.64
CA ASP A 184 -14.30 -10.11 -22.12
C ASP A 184 -13.74 -9.23 -21.00
N GLU A 185 -14.37 -9.28 -19.82
CA GLU A 185 -13.90 -8.55 -18.64
C GLU A 185 -12.53 -9.06 -18.16
N SER A 186 -12.30 -10.38 -18.19
CA SER A 186 -10.99 -10.95 -17.85
C SER A 186 -9.90 -10.48 -18.82
N ARG A 187 -10.18 -10.49 -20.12
CA ARG A 187 -9.24 -9.99 -21.15
C ARG A 187 -8.95 -8.50 -20.98
N ALA A 188 -9.97 -7.70 -20.69
CA ALA A 188 -9.78 -6.27 -20.42
C ALA A 188 -8.88 -6.03 -19.20
N TRP A 189 -9.01 -6.85 -18.15
CA TRP A 189 -8.12 -6.78 -17.00
C TRP A 189 -6.69 -7.20 -17.31
N ASP A 190 -6.51 -8.27 -18.10
CA ASP A 190 -5.19 -8.77 -18.50
C ASP A 190 -4.46 -7.80 -19.43
N GLU A 191 -5.16 -7.18 -20.38
CA GLU A 191 -4.57 -6.30 -21.41
C GLU A 191 -4.52 -4.82 -21.01
N GLY A 192 -5.39 -4.39 -20.08
CA GLY A 192 -5.45 -3.04 -19.55
C GLY A 192 -4.78 -2.95 -18.19
N LEU A 193 -5.56 -3.17 -17.12
CA LEU A 193 -5.12 -2.98 -15.73
C LEU A 193 -3.77 -3.65 -15.42
N LEU A 194 -3.63 -4.94 -15.77
CA LEU A 194 -2.43 -5.69 -15.45
C LEU A 194 -1.20 -5.16 -16.21
N GLU A 195 -1.35 -4.77 -17.46
CA GLU A 195 -0.25 -4.22 -18.25
C GLU A 195 0.19 -2.84 -17.73
N ASP A 196 -0.75 -2.00 -17.28
CA ASP A 196 -0.43 -0.71 -16.63
C ASP A 196 0.25 -0.92 -15.26
N LEU A 197 -0.21 -1.89 -14.46
CA LEU A 197 0.45 -2.27 -13.21
C LEU A 197 1.87 -2.79 -13.46
N LYS A 198 2.06 -3.61 -14.50
CA LYS A 198 3.37 -4.11 -14.93
C LYS A 198 4.28 -2.99 -15.38
N TYR A 199 3.76 -1.99 -16.11
CA TYR A 199 4.52 -0.79 -16.49
C TYR A 199 5.02 -0.03 -15.25
N MET A 200 4.17 0.21 -14.26
CA MET A 200 4.57 0.86 -13.02
C MET A 200 5.59 0.05 -12.23
N ARG A 201 5.39 -1.27 -12.13
CA ARG A 201 6.33 -2.21 -11.52
C ARG A 201 7.69 -2.15 -12.21
N ASP A 202 7.73 -2.18 -13.54
CA ASP A 202 8.97 -2.13 -14.33
C ASP A 202 9.71 -0.79 -14.10
N ALA A 203 9.00 0.35 -14.07
CA ALA A 203 9.59 1.66 -13.79
C ALA A 203 10.15 1.78 -12.37
N LEU A 204 9.42 1.31 -11.36
CA LEU A 204 9.84 1.31 -9.97
C LEU A 204 11.08 0.44 -9.74
N VAL A 205 11.09 -0.76 -10.29
CA VAL A 205 12.24 -1.66 -10.19
C VAL A 205 13.45 -1.08 -10.93
N SER A 206 13.25 -0.45 -12.10
CA SER A 206 14.32 0.26 -12.82
C SER A 206 14.98 1.34 -11.98
N MET A 207 14.18 2.15 -11.26
CA MET A 207 14.69 3.16 -10.33
C MET A 207 15.42 2.54 -9.14
N ARG A 208 14.87 1.47 -8.54
CA ARG A 208 15.53 0.73 -7.46
C ARG A 208 16.91 0.26 -7.88
N ASP A 209 16.99 -0.39 -9.04
CA ASP A 209 18.22 -0.97 -9.56
C ASP A 209 19.22 0.12 -9.99
N MET A 210 18.76 1.31 -10.38
CA MET A 210 19.61 2.50 -10.59
C MET A 210 20.26 2.95 -9.28
N PHE A 211 19.49 3.07 -8.18
CA PHE A 211 20.06 3.38 -6.86
C PHE A 211 21.05 2.30 -6.38
N ASP A 212 20.74 1.03 -6.60
CA ASP A 212 21.65 -0.06 -6.21
C ASP A 212 22.95 -0.04 -7.03
N ARG A 213 22.90 0.36 -8.31
CA ARG A 213 24.09 0.61 -9.13
C ARG A 213 24.86 1.84 -8.66
N ARG A 214 24.17 2.92 -8.28
CA ARG A 214 24.81 4.12 -7.72
C ARG A 214 25.68 3.76 -6.52
N ASP A 215 25.14 3.04 -5.55
CA ASP A 215 25.88 2.62 -4.35
C ASP A 215 27.14 1.81 -4.66
N ARG A 216 27.11 1.01 -5.73
CA ARG A 216 28.26 0.19 -6.15
C ARG A 216 29.32 1.00 -6.90
N TYR A 217 28.91 1.92 -7.77
CA TYR A 217 29.78 2.55 -8.77
C TYR A 217 30.10 4.03 -8.50
N ALA A 218 29.42 4.69 -7.57
CA ALA A 218 29.65 6.08 -7.17
C ALA A 218 30.61 6.21 -5.97
N LYS A 219 31.58 5.30 -5.84
CA LYS A 219 32.58 5.34 -4.75
C LYS A 219 33.44 6.59 -4.87
N ASP A 220 33.68 7.25 -3.73
CA ASP A 220 34.59 8.38 -3.64
C ASP A 220 36.01 7.90 -3.34
N ASN A 221 36.93 8.21 -4.26
CA ASN A 221 38.35 7.89 -4.14
C ASN A 221 39.20 9.12 -3.81
N ILE A 222 38.60 10.31 -3.67
CA ILE A 222 39.32 11.56 -3.39
C ILE A 222 40.20 11.43 -2.13
N PRO A 223 39.73 10.88 -0.99
CA PRO A 223 40.58 10.75 0.21
C PRO A 223 41.82 9.88 -0.01
N GLN A 224 41.72 8.85 -0.85
CA GLN A 224 42.86 7.98 -1.18
C GLN A 224 43.86 8.71 -2.08
N LEU A 225 43.37 9.50 -3.03
CA LEU A 225 44.19 10.33 -3.91
C LEU A 225 44.90 11.44 -3.11
N GLU A 226 44.20 12.10 -2.19
CA GLU A 226 44.79 13.11 -1.29
C GLU A 226 45.93 12.53 -0.45
N LYS A 227 45.72 11.35 0.15
CA LYS A 227 46.78 10.64 0.90
C LYS A 227 47.97 10.28 0.02
N ARG A 228 47.71 9.87 -1.24
CA ARG A 228 48.77 9.55 -2.22
C ARG A 228 49.56 10.80 -2.62
N ILE A 229 48.87 11.93 -2.84
CA ILE A 229 49.48 13.23 -3.10
C ILE A 229 50.36 13.64 -1.93
N GLN A 230 49.85 13.58 -0.70
CA GLN A 230 50.62 13.94 0.50
C GLN A 230 51.89 13.08 0.64
N THR A 231 51.77 11.78 0.40
CA THR A 231 52.91 10.85 0.43
C THR A 231 53.93 11.18 -0.67
N ASN A 232 53.46 11.52 -1.87
CA ASN A 232 54.32 11.88 -2.99
C ASN A 232 54.97 13.27 -2.79
N GLU A 233 54.28 14.22 -2.18
CA GLU A 233 54.82 15.53 -1.81
C GLU A 233 55.92 15.39 -0.74
N GLN A 234 55.74 14.53 0.26
CA GLN A 234 56.79 14.20 1.24
C GLN A 234 58.00 13.52 0.58
N LYS A 235 57.78 12.58 -0.34
CA LYS A 235 58.85 11.96 -1.13
C LYS A 235 59.60 12.99 -1.98
N LEU A 236 58.88 13.90 -2.62
CA LEU A 236 59.48 14.97 -3.43
C LEU A 236 60.34 15.91 -2.57
N GLN A 237 59.89 16.26 -1.36
CA GLN A 237 60.70 17.02 -0.39
C GLN A 237 61.96 16.25 0.00
N GLY A 238 61.85 14.94 0.27
CA GLY A 238 62.99 14.09 0.59
C GLY A 238 64.00 13.93 -0.56
N ILE A 239 63.54 13.91 -1.81
CA ILE A 239 64.40 13.87 -3.01
C ILE A 239 65.11 15.22 -3.19
N LYS A 240 64.39 16.34 -3.04
CA LYS A 240 64.97 17.69 -3.10
C LYS A 240 66.03 17.93 -2.02
N ALA A 241 65.82 17.36 -0.82
CA ALA A 241 66.79 17.45 0.28
C ALA A 241 68.11 16.67 0.02
N LYS A 242 68.12 15.69 -0.89
CA LYS A 242 69.30 14.90 -1.25
C LYS A 242 70.20 15.58 -2.30
N GLY A 243 69.75 16.66 -2.93
CA GLY A 243 70.53 17.42 -3.92
C GLY A 243 71.11 16.52 -5.03
N ASP A 244 72.40 16.68 -5.32
CA ASP A 244 73.12 15.97 -6.39
C ASP A 244 73.28 14.45 -6.17
N THR A 245 72.92 13.92 -4.99
CA THR A 245 72.95 12.47 -4.71
C THR A 245 71.66 11.74 -5.10
N ALA A 246 70.64 12.46 -5.57
CA ALA A 246 69.38 11.88 -6.05
C ALA A 246 69.52 11.29 -7.47
N LYS A 247 68.74 10.24 -7.78
CA LYS A 247 68.75 9.66 -9.13
C LYS A 247 68.18 10.67 -10.15
N PRO A 248 68.84 10.86 -11.31
CA PRO A 248 68.35 11.77 -12.34
C PRO A 248 66.95 11.36 -12.84
N GLY A 249 66.04 12.33 -12.97
CA GLY A 249 64.67 12.12 -13.44
C GLY A 249 63.69 11.54 -12.40
N GLU A 250 64.12 11.24 -11.18
CA GLU A 250 63.23 10.75 -10.12
C GLU A 250 62.28 11.84 -9.61
N ALA A 251 62.78 13.08 -9.44
CA ALA A 251 61.99 14.22 -9.02
C ALA A 251 60.87 14.56 -10.03
N GLU A 252 61.20 14.59 -11.32
CA GLU A 252 60.25 14.88 -12.41
C GLU A 252 59.15 13.81 -12.51
N LYS A 253 59.50 12.53 -12.32
CA LYS A 253 58.50 11.45 -12.28
C LYS A 253 57.51 11.62 -11.13
N VAL A 254 58.01 11.97 -9.93
CA VAL A 254 57.15 12.19 -8.76
C VAL A 254 56.29 13.44 -8.94
N GLU A 255 56.83 14.50 -9.54
CA GLU A 255 56.08 15.73 -9.86
C GLU A 255 54.97 15.48 -10.88
N ASN A 256 55.25 14.75 -11.96
CA ASN A 256 54.24 14.32 -12.93
C ASN A 256 53.16 13.43 -12.29
N ALA A 257 53.54 12.54 -11.38
CA ALA A 257 52.57 11.74 -10.63
C ALA A 257 51.64 12.59 -9.75
N ILE A 258 52.17 13.63 -9.08
CA ILE A 258 51.37 14.57 -8.29
C ILE A 258 50.39 15.35 -9.19
N VAL A 259 50.85 15.83 -10.35
CA VAL A 259 49.98 16.55 -11.30
C VAL A 259 48.85 15.65 -11.81
N ASN A 260 49.16 14.41 -12.20
CA ASN A 260 48.17 13.44 -12.66
C ASN A 260 47.15 13.09 -11.54
N ASP A 261 47.60 13.00 -10.29
CA ASP A 261 46.73 12.76 -9.14
C ASP A 261 45.80 13.96 -8.87
N LYS A 262 46.33 15.19 -8.95
CA LYS A 262 45.53 16.42 -8.82
C LYS A 262 44.47 16.51 -9.93
N GLN A 263 44.82 16.20 -11.17
CA GLN A 263 43.87 16.12 -12.28
C GLN A 263 42.81 15.03 -12.05
N SER A 264 43.21 13.88 -11.49
CA SER A 264 42.29 12.79 -11.15
C SER A 264 41.29 13.19 -10.07
N ILE A 265 41.70 14.01 -9.09
CA ILE A 265 40.78 14.58 -8.08
C ILE A 265 39.75 15.49 -8.75
N VAL A 266 40.18 16.40 -9.63
CA VAL A 266 39.26 17.29 -10.37
C VAL A 266 38.27 16.48 -11.21
N ALA A 267 38.75 15.45 -11.91
CA ALA A 267 37.88 14.57 -12.69
C ALA A 267 36.89 13.78 -11.81
N GLN A 268 37.33 13.30 -10.63
CA GLN A 268 36.49 12.56 -9.70
C GLN A 268 35.43 13.47 -9.05
N HIS A 269 35.79 14.70 -8.69
CA HIS A 269 34.84 15.71 -8.19
C HIS A 269 33.79 16.05 -9.26
N ALA A 270 34.23 16.38 -10.48
CA ALA A 270 33.33 16.62 -11.61
C ALA A 270 32.38 15.44 -11.85
N ARG A 271 32.89 14.21 -11.82
CA ARG A 271 32.07 12.99 -11.91
C ARG A 271 31.03 12.91 -10.78
N GLY A 272 31.41 13.25 -9.56
CA GLY A 272 30.49 13.30 -8.42
C GLY A 272 29.32 14.28 -8.63
N VAL A 273 29.60 15.47 -9.17
CA VAL A 273 28.57 16.46 -9.49
C VAL A 273 27.65 15.99 -10.62
N PHE A 274 28.21 15.41 -11.71
CA PHE A 274 27.41 14.84 -12.80
C PHE A 274 26.52 13.68 -12.35
N ILE A 275 26.99 12.83 -11.42
CA ILE A 275 26.15 11.77 -10.85
C ILE A 275 24.96 12.37 -10.11
N LYS A 276 25.17 13.44 -9.31
CA LYS A 276 24.07 14.11 -8.59
C LYS A 276 23.06 14.73 -9.56
N GLU A 277 23.54 15.43 -10.58
CA GLU A 277 22.69 16.00 -11.64
C GLU A 277 21.88 14.89 -12.35
N CYS A 278 22.56 13.82 -12.77
CA CYS A 278 21.94 12.68 -13.43
C CYS A 278 20.82 12.07 -12.58
N VAL A 279 21.09 11.74 -11.31
CA VAL A 279 20.09 11.12 -10.42
C VAL A 279 18.90 12.08 -10.17
N ARG A 280 19.15 13.39 -10.05
CA ARG A 280 18.08 14.40 -9.97
C ARG A 280 17.18 14.33 -11.21
N ASP A 281 17.78 14.30 -12.40
CA ASP A 281 17.04 14.29 -13.67
C ASP A 281 16.27 12.98 -13.85
N GLU A 282 16.84 11.85 -13.42
CA GLU A 282 16.15 10.56 -13.40
C GLU A 282 14.93 10.59 -12.47
N ILE A 283 15.06 11.17 -11.27
CA ILE A 283 13.91 11.34 -10.36
C ILE A 283 12.85 12.25 -10.99
N HIS A 284 13.26 13.32 -11.66
CA HIS A 284 12.33 14.21 -12.35
C HIS A 284 11.58 13.50 -13.48
N TYR A 285 12.28 12.73 -14.31
CA TYR A 285 11.69 11.88 -15.34
C TYR A 285 10.74 10.84 -14.72
N PHE A 286 11.16 10.19 -13.63
CA PHE A 286 10.35 9.21 -12.92
C PHE A 286 9.05 9.81 -12.35
N ASN A 287 9.06 11.07 -11.90
CA ASN A 287 7.85 11.73 -11.39
C ASN A 287 6.72 11.81 -12.43
N ALA A 288 7.02 11.78 -13.73
CA ALA A 288 5.99 11.71 -14.77
C ALA A 288 5.10 10.46 -14.65
N THR A 289 5.59 9.38 -14.03
CA THR A 289 4.81 8.16 -13.78
C THR A 289 3.59 8.39 -12.87
N GLN A 290 3.56 9.47 -12.06
CA GLN A 290 2.40 9.84 -11.26
C GLN A 290 1.13 10.05 -12.12
N TYR A 291 1.31 10.60 -13.32
CA TYR A 291 0.21 10.75 -14.27
C TYR A 291 -0.32 9.40 -14.73
N HIS A 292 0.57 8.45 -15.01
CA HIS A 292 0.19 7.10 -15.42
C HIS A 292 -0.58 6.37 -14.31
N VAL A 293 -0.15 6.47 -13.05
CA VAL A 293 -0.91 5.93 -11.89
C VAL A 293 -2.32 6.52 -11.82
N SER A 294 -2.44 7.85 -11.99
CA SER A 294 -3.76 8.48 -11.98
C SER A 294 -4.65 8.01 -13.13
N ARG A 295 -4.07 7.83 -14.31
CA ARG A 295 -4.79 7.38 -15.51
C ARG A 295 -5.23 5.93 -15.38
N LEU A 296 -4.34 5.04 -14.93
CA LEU A 296 -4.61 3.63 -14.63
C LEU A 296 -5.87 3.49 -13.76
N HIS A 297 -5.96 4.23 -12.67
CA HIS A 297 -7.13 4.13 -11.77
C HIS A 297 -8.41 4.67 -12.39
N GLN A 298 -8.34 5.71 -13.22
CA GLN A 298 -9.52 6.24 -13.93
C GLN A 298 -10.03 5.23 -14.96
N ASP A 299 -9.13 4.67 -15.75
CA ASP A 299 -9.47 3.74 -16.82
C ASP A 299 -10.05 2.45 -16.23
N TRP A 300 -9.41 1.91 -15.19
CA TRP A 300 -9.93 0.75 -14.47
C TRP A 300 -11.32 1.00 -13.87
N ALA A 301 -11.55 2.15 -13.21
CA ALA A 301 -12.84 2.47 -12.64
C ALA A 301 -13.95 2.56 -13.71
N GLN A 302 -13.66 3.15 -14.87
CA GLN A 302 -14.59 3.22 -15.99
C GLN A 302 -14.90 1.83 -16.55
N GLU A 303 -13.90 0.96 -16.68
CA GLU A 303 -14.10 -0.43 -17.10
C GLU A 303 -14.96 -1.21 -16.10
N ARG A 304 -14.78 -0.98 -14.78
CA ARG A 304 -15.63 -1.60 -13.74
C ARG A 304 -17.10 -1.23 -13.92
N VAL A 305 -17.39 0.05 -14.18
CA VAL A 305 -18.75 0.54 -14.40
C VAL A 305 -19.34 -0.10 -15.66
N LYS A 306 -18.61 -0.06 -16.78
CA LYS A 306 -19.03 -0.64 -18.06
C LYS A 306 -19.50 -2.10 -17.91
N TYR A 307 -18.68 -2.97 -17.33
CA TYR A 307 -19.03 -4.38 -17.21
C TYR A 307 -20.13 -4.65 -16.17
N ALA A 308 -20.21 -3.83 -15.11
CA ALA A 308 -21.30 -3.92 -14.15
C ALA A 308 -22.66 -3.56 -14.78
N GLU A 309 -22.71 -2.51 -15.62
CA GLU A 309 -23.91 -2.10 -16.34
C GLU A 309 -24.34 -3.16 -17.36
N LEU A 310 -23.40 -3.68 -18.16
CA LEU A 310 -23.67 -4.75 -19.12
C LEU A 310 -24.24 -6.02 -18.46
N GLN A 311 -23.70 -6.41 -17.29
CA GLN A 311 -24.25 -7.53 -16.52
C GLN A 311 -25.64 -7.22 -15.97
N ALA A 312 -25.86 -6.01 -15.44
CA ALA A 312 -27.16 -5.60 -14.94
C ALA A 312 -28.24 -5.61 -16.04
N ASP A 313 -27.92 -5.12 -17.24
CA ASP A 313 -28.80 -5.16 -18.40
C ASP A 313 -29.08 -6.60 -18.86
N ASN A 314 -28.07 -7.46 -18.86
CA ASN A 314 -28.26 -8.88 -19.15
C ASN A 314 -29.22 -9.55 -18.15
N PHE A 315 -29.10 -9.24 -16.86
CA PHE A 315 -30.01 -9.77 -15.83
C PHE A 315 -31.42 -9.20 -15.93
N ARG A 316 -31.60 -7.94 -16.32
CA ARG A 316 -32.94 -7.40 -16.61
C ARG A 316 -33.59 -8.14 -17.78
N GLY A 317 -32.83 -8.35 -18.87
CA GLY A 317 -33.30 -9.14 -20.01
C GLY A 317 -33.68 -10.58 -19.64
N LEU A 318 -32.92 -11.21 -18.72
CA LEU A 318 -33.25 -12.53 -18.19
C LEU A 318 -34.60 -12.54 -17.48
N VAL A 319 -34.86 -11.57 -16.61
CA VAL A 319 -36.15 -11.45 -15.91
C VAL A 319 -37.28 -11.37 -16.93
N ASP A 320 -37.18 -10.46 -17.90
CA ASP A 320 -38.20 -10.29 -18.95
C ASP A 320 -38.42 -11.56 -19.78
N ALA A 321 -37.35 -12.32 -20.08
CA ALA A 321 -37.43 -13.55 -20.86
C ALA A 321 -38.17 -14.66 -20.10
N VAL A 322 -37.92 -14.80 -18.80
CA VAL A 322 -38.56 -15.82 -17.96
C VAL A 322 -40.01 -15.44 -17.64
N GLU A 323 -40.31 -14.16 -17.40
CA GLU A 323 -41.69 -13.69 -17.18
C GLU A 323 -42.58 -13.90 -18.41
N LYS A 324 -42.04 -13.76 -19.63
CA LYS A 324 -42.78 -14.06 -20.87
C LYS A 324 -43.08 -15.55 -21.06
N ALA A 325 -42.27 -16.41 -20.46
CA ALA A 325 -42.43 -17.87 -20.50
C ALA A 325 -43.14 -18.41 -19.26
N GLU A 326 -43.86 -17.56 -18.51
CA GLU A 326 -44.62 -17.98 -17.33
C GLU A 326 -45.73 -18.97 -17.72
N MET A 327 -45.69 -20.18 -17.15
CA MET A 327 -46.67 -21.21 -17.45
C MET A 327 -48.06 -20.86 -16.89
N PRO A 328 -49.15 -21.13 -17.63
CA PRO A 328 -50.50 -20.96 -17.14
C PRO A 328 -50.80 -21.93 -15.99
N LYS A 329 -51.40 -21.42 -14.92
CA LYS A 329 -51.80 -22.22 -13.75
C LYS A 329 -53.04 -23.06 -14.10
N ARG A 330 -52.89 -24.37 -14.33
CA ARG A 330 -54.02 -25.29 -14.59
C ARG A 330 -54.08 -26.46 -13.59
N GLY A 331 -55.30 -26.82 -13.20
CA GLY A 331 -55.66 -28.22 -12.96
C GLY A 331 -55.58 -28.79 -11.56
N VAL A 332 -55.19 -28.05 -10.51
CA VAL A 332 -55.25 -28.57 -9.13
C VAL A 332 -55.74 -27.50 -8.16
N GLU A 333 -56.96 -27.66 -7.66
CA GLU A 333 -57.45 -26.91 -6.50
C GLU A 333 -56.49 -27.17 -5.32
N ASN A 334 -56.00 -26.10 -4.68
CA ASN A 334 -55.07 -26.12 -3.53
C ASN A 334 -53.56 -26.36 -3.80
N VAL A 335 -53.08 -26.34 -5.04
CA VAL A 335 -51.61 -26.35 -5.29
C VAL A 335 -50.96 -24.98 -5.02
N GLU A 336 -51.71 -23.89 -5.21
CA GLU A 336 -51.27 -22.55 -4.81
C GLU A 336 -51.01 -22.48 -3.30
N THR A 337 -51.91 -22.99 -2.46
CA THR A 337 -51.68 -23.01 -1.00
C THR A 337 -50.49 -23.91 -0.64
N LEU A 338 -50.29 -25.06 -1.27
CA LEU A 338 -49.16 -25.96 -0.98
C LEU A 338 -47.79 -25.36 -1.28
N PHE A 339 -47.58 -24.67 -2.40
CA PHE A 339 -46.27 -24.08 -2.74
C PHE A 339 -46.11 -22.62 -2.26
N GLU A 340 -47.20 -21.85 -2.13
CA GLU A 340 -47.13 -20.49 -1.59
C GLU A 340 -47.00 -20.44 -0.07
N GLU A 341 -47.57 -21.42 0.67
CA GLU A 341 -47.43 -21.49 2.14
C GLU A 341 -46.09 -22.10 2.58
N THR A 342 -45.35 -22.78 1.68
CA THR A 342 -44.11 -23.49 2.01
C THR A 342 -42.82 -22.90 1.42
N ASP A 343 -42.86 -21.85 0.59
CA ASP A 343 -41.65 -21.22 0.06
C ASP A 343 -41.02 -20.21 1.05
N PRO A 344 -39.91 -20.54 1.73
CA PRO A 344 -39.22 -19.62 2.65
C PRO A 344 -38.67 -18.37 1.95
N ARG A 345 -38.54 -18.38 0.61
CA ARG A 345 -38.09 -17.21 -0.17
C ARG A 345 -39.19 -16.18 -0.39
N LYS A 346 -40.46 -16.58 -0.38
CA LYS A 346 -41.62 -15.66 -0.41
C LYS A 346 -41.84 -14.99 0.96
N ALA A 347 -41.53 -15.66 2.07
CA ALA A 347 -41.43 -15.02 3.38
C ALA A 347 -40.38 -13.89 3.42
N LEU A 348 -39.38 -13.93 2.55
CA LEU A 348 -38.41 -12.83 2.34
C LEU A 348 -38.92 -11.71 1.42
N LYS A 349 -39.91 -11.97 0.55
CA LYS A 349 -40.61 -10.93 -0.24
C LYS A 349 -41.92 -10.57 0.43
N THR A 350 -41.86 -9.75 1.48
CA THR A 350 -43.06 -9.22 2.15
C THR A 350 -43.93 -8.49 1.12
N ALA A 351 -45.04 -9.09 0.70
CA ALA A 351 -46.01 -8.43 -0.17
C ALA A 351 -46.62 -7.25 0.62
N TYR A 352 -46.43 -6.04 0.09
CA TYR A 352 -46.92 -4.83 0.73
C TYR A 352 -48.45 -4.77 0.66
N THR A 353 -49.13 -4.49 1.78
CA THR A 353 -50.58 -4.26 1.81
C THR A 353 -50.97 -3.04 0.95
N ALA A 354 -52.25 -2.88 0.59
CA ALA A 354 -52.69 -1.74 -0.21
C ALA A 354 -52.31 -0.38 0.41
N GLN A 355 -52.39 -0.29 1.75
CA GLN A 355 -51.98 0.88 2.52
C GLN A 355 -50.46 1.11 2.48
N GLN A 356 -49.66 0.04 2.49
CA GLN A 356 -48.20 0.08 2.37
C GLN A 356 -47.74 0.46 0.94
N LYS A 357 -48.44 0.00 -0.09
CA LYS A 357 -48.21 0.41 -1.49
C LYS A 357 -48.51 1.90 -1.68
N SER A 358 -49.59 2.40 -1.08
CA SER A 358 -49.91 3.84 -1.05
C SER A 358 -48.83 4.65 -0.34
N ALA A 359 -48.38 4.19 0.84
CA ALA A 359 -47.31 4.83 1.60
C ALA A 359 -45.97 4.88 0.84
N ILE A 360 -45.62 3.80 0.12
CA ILE A 360 -44.44 3.78 -0.76
C ILE A 360 -44.63 4.82 -1.86
N SER A 361 -45.76 4.82 -2.58
CA SER A 361 -45.99 5.77 -3.67
C SER A 361 -45.89 7.23 -3.21
N GLU A 362 -46.50 7.55 -2.06
CA GLU A 362 -46.49 8.89 -1.47
C GLU A 362 -45.06 9.31 -1.06
N PHE A 363 -44.34 8.44 -0.34
CA PHE A 363 -42.95 8.69 0.04
C PHE A 363 -42.04 8.89 -1.18
N THR A 364 -42.14 8.00 -2.18
CA THR A 364 -41.34 8.02 -3.42
C THR A 364 -41.58 9.31 -4.22
N SER A 365 -42.82 9.81 -4.21
CA SER A 365 -43.19 11.06 -4.91
C SER A 365 -42.56 12.31 -4.29
N VAL A 366 -42.37 12.30 -2.97
CA VAL A 366 -41.80 13.43 -2.22
C VAL A 366 -40.28 13.39 -2.17
N THR A 367 -39.68 12.21 -2.06
CA THR A 367 -38.22 12.04 -1.87
C THR A 367 -37.46 11.71 -3.15
N GLN A 368 -38.15 11.36 -4.23
CA GLN A 368 -37.59 10.84 -5.49
C GLN A 368 -36.70 9.59 -5.34
N SER A 369 -36.71 8.93 -4.17
CA SER A 369 -35.99 7.67 -3.95
C SER A 369 -36.61 6.53 -4.76
N ASP A 370 -35.88 5.45 -5.05
CA ASP A 370 -36.48 4.27 -5.68
C ASP A 370 -37.43 3.51 -4.72
N LYS A 371 -38.33 2.70 -5.28
CA LYS A 371 -39.37 1.97 -4.53
C LYS A 371 -38.79 0.99 -3.48
N THR A 372 -37.59 0.46 -3.69
CA THR A 372 -36.96 -0.47 -2.75
C THR A 372 -36.37 0.25 -1.55
N THR A 373 -35.74 1.40 -1.77
CA THR A 373 -35.24 2.29 -0.72
C THR A 373 -36.40 2.89 0.10
N ALA A 374 -37.46 3.36 -0.57
CA ALA A 374 -38.66 3.87 0.08
C ALA A 374 -39.28 2.85 1.05
N ALA A 375 -39.44 1.61 0.59
CA ALA A 375 -40.05 0.56 1.40
C ALA A 375 -39.18 0.14 2.60
N LYS A 376 -37.85 0.18 2.48
CA LYS A 376 -36.93 -0.10 3.59
C LYS A 376 -37.08 0.92 4.72
N ILE A 377 -37.20 2.20 4.37
CA ILE A 377 -37.24 3.32 5.32
C ILE A 377 -38.63 3.44 5.96
N LEU A 378 -39.69 3.25 5.17
CA LEU A 378 -41.05 3.15 5.70
C LEU A 378 -41.20 2.01 6.71
N ARG A 379 -40.57 0.84 6.49
CA ARG A 379 -40.58 -0.26 7.47
C ARG A 379 -39.93 0.13 8.80
N GLN A 380 -38.86 0.92 8.79
CA GLN A 380 -38.17 1.39 10.01
C GLN A 380 -39.02 2.39 10.81
N HIS A 381 -39.94 3.09 10.15
CA HIS A 381 -40.84 4.07 10.75
C HIS A 381 -42.29 3.56 10.86
N ASN A 382 -42.48 2.24 10.97
CA ASN A 382 -43.79 1.60 11.12
C ASN A 382 -44.83 2.07 10.09
N TRP A 383 -44.40 2.29 8.84
CA TRP A 383 -45.21 2.73 7.71
C TRP A 383 -45.86 4.11 7.86
N ASN A 384 -45.40 4.93 8.81
CA ASN A 384 -45.81 6.31 8.96
C ASN A 384 -45.06 7.19 7.93
N VAL A 385 -45.75 7.64 6.88
CA VAL A 385 -45.14 8.42 5.79
C VAL A 385 -44.52 9.72 6.28
N GLY A 386 -45.21 10.48 7.13
CA GLY A 386 -44.68 11.75 7.66
C GLY A 386 -43.47 11.56 8.57
N GLY A 387 -43.51 10.55 9.44
CA GLY A 387 -42.39 10.16 10.30
C GLY A 387 -41.21 9.58 9.51
N ALA A 388 -41.49 8.86 8.43
CA ALA A 388 -40.48 8.31 7.53
C ALA A 388 -39.87 9.39 6.64
N ILE A 389 -40.62 10.37 6.13
CA ILE A 389 -40.07 11.49 5.34
C ILE A 389 -39.23 12.38 6.24
N ASN A 390 -39.73 12.70 7.44
CA ASN A 390 -38.96 13.43 8.44
C ASN A 390 -37.72 12.63 8.81
N GLY A 391 -37.85 11.33 9.09
CA GLY A 391 -36.76 10.39 9.34
C GLY A 391 -35.82 10.18 8.15
N TYR A 392 -36.26 10.28 6.90
CA TYR A 392 -35.41 10.17 5.71
C TYR A 392 -34.55 11.42 5.54
N ASN A 393 -35.18 12.57 5.76
CA ASN A 393 -34.51 13.86 5.82
C ASN A 393 -33.64 13.99 7.09
N ASP A 394 -34.02 13.30 8.18
CA ASP A 394 -33.26 13.21 9.43
C ASP A 394 -32.23 12.08 9.45
N VAL A 395 -32.28 11.00 8.68
CA VAL A 395 -31.35 9.87 8.86
C VAL A 395 -29.93 10.31 8.49
N GLY A 396 -29.80 11.28 7.57
CA GLY A 396 -28.56 12.03 7.45
C GLY A 396 -28.18 12.78 8.74
N ALA A 397 -29.08 13.61 9.26
CA ALA A 397 -28.82 14.53 10.37
C ALA A 397 -28.82 13.88 11.78
N ALA A 398 -29.76 13.02 12.12
CA ALA A 398 -29.88 12.20 13.32
C ALA A 398 -28.76 11.15 13.46
N GLN A 399 -28.31 10.50 12.37
CA GLN A 399 -27.16 9.59 12.43
C GLN A 399 -25.86 10.39 12.65
N ARG A 400 -25.73 11.57 12.03
CA ARG A 400 -24.65 12.54 12.33
C ARG A 400 -24.72 13.07 13.77
N ARG A 401 -25.92 13.40 14.28
CA ARG A 401 -26.16 13.90 15.65
C ARG A 401 -25.93 12.84 16.73
N ALA A 402 -26.32 11.59 16.50
CA ALA A 402 -26.07 10.46 17.41
C ALA A 402 -24.57 10.13 17.50
N VAL A 403 -23.86 10.17 16.36
CA VAL A 403 -22.40 10.00 16.30
C VAL A 403 -21.67 11.16 16.99
N LEU A 404 -22.10 12.41 16.75
CA LEU A 404 -21.59 13.60 17.46
C LEU A 404 -21.82 13.52 18.97
N SER A 405 -22.99 13.05 19.41
CA SER A 405 -23.30 12.89 20.84
C SER A 405 -22.43 11.81 21.50
N GLN A 406 -22.24 10.64 20.86
CA GLN A 406 -21.33 9.59 21.35
C GLN A 406 -19.86 10.03 21.37
N TYR A 407 -19.44 10.82 20.37
CA TYR A 407 -18.09 11.38 20.28
C TYR A 407 -17.83 12.43 21.39
N CYS A 408 -18.80 13.29 21.67
CA CYS A 408 -18.72 14.28 22.75
C CYS A 408 -18.74 13.66 24.16
N GLU A 409 -19.42 12.52 24.36
CA GLU A 409 -19.46 11.82 25.65
C GLU A 409 -18.16 11.06 25.95
N ARG A 410 -17.45 10.56 24.93
CA ARG A 410 -16.23 9.74 25.09
C ARG A 410 -14.94 10.52 25.35
N ILE A 411 -14.84 11.77 24.93
CA ILE A 411 -13.55 12.51 24.84
C ILE A 411 -13.36 13.55 25.96
N GLY A 412 -14.40 13.83 26.77
CA GLY A 412 -14.30 14.79 27.87
C GLY A 412 -14.28 16.25 27.41
N ARG A 413 -15.03 17.11 28.10
CA ARG A 413 -15.29 18.50 27.71
C ARG A 413 -14.06 19.39 27.95
N SER A 414 -13.26 19.63 26.90
CA SER A 414 -12.18 20.64 26.90
C SER A 414 -12.30 21.58 25.69
N SER A 415 -11.76 22.78 25.83
CA SER A 415 -11.80 23.87 24.84
C SER A 415 -11.07 23.56 23.52
N ALA A 416 -10.09 22.66 23.53
CA ALA A 416 -9.40 22.19 22.32
C ALA A 416 -10.30 21.27 21.46
N HIS A 417 -11.23 20.55 22.10
CA HIS A 417 -12.10 19.59 21.42
C HIS A 417 -13.25 20.25 20.64
N MET A 418 -13.67 21.46 21.06
CA MET A 418 -14.65 22.29 20.34
C MET A 418 -14.11 22.86 19.02
N ALA A 419 -12.79 23.08 18.95
CA ALA A 419 -12.11 23.56 17.75
C ALA A 419 -12.16 22.52 16.63
N LEU A 420 -11.91 21.25 16.95
CA LEU A 420 -12.01 20.13 16.00
C LEU A 420 -13.44 19.93 15.50
N LEU A 421 -14.44 20.06 16.39
CA LEU A 421 -15.85 19.89 16.06
C LEU A 421 -16.33 20.89 14.97
N CYS A 422 -15.79 22.10 14.97
CA CYS A 422 -16.12 23.14 13.99
C CYS A 422 -15.34 23.02 12.67
N VAL A 423 -14.22 22.29 12.67
CA VAL A 423 -13.34 22.09 11.50
C VAL A 423 -13.73 20.84 10.70
N GLU A 424 -14.27 19.81 11.36
CA GLU A 424 -14.50 18.48 10.76
C GLU A 424 -15.99 18.21 10.38
N CYS A 425 -16.94 19.10 10.71
CA CYS A 425 -18.34 18.91 10.30
C CYS A 425 -18.59 19.35 8.84
N ILE A 426 -19.14 18.43 8.04
CA ILE A 426 -19.47 18.61 6.61
C ILE A 426 -20.52 19.72 6.38
N ASP A 427 -21.37 20.01 7.37
CA ASP A 427 -22.36 21.08 7.33
C ASP A 427 -22.27 21.96 8.59
N TRP A 428 -21.98 23.24 8.39
CA TRP A 428 -21.74 24.23 9.45
C TRP A 428 -23.01 24.59 10.23
N ARG A 429 -24.20 24.36 9.65
CA ARG A 429 -25.49 24.63 10.31
C ARG A 429 -25.74 23.71 11.50
N ASP A 430 -25.37 22.43 11.38
CA ASP A 430 -25.58 21.43 12.43
C ASP A 430 -24.64 21.64 13.64
N ALA A 431 -23.38 22.02 13.37
CA ALA A 431 -22.41 22.36 14.42
C ALA A 431 -22.82 23.62 15.21
N PHE A 432 -23.42 24.61 14.53
CA PHE A 432 -23.94 25.82 15.14
C PHE A 432 -25.18 25.54 16.00
N GLU A 433 -26.13 24.72 15.54
CA GLU A 433 -27.31 24.35 16.34
C GLU A 433 -26.98 23.50 17.56
N TYR A 434 -25.98 22.62 17.49
CA TYR A 434 -25.49 21.85 18.63
C TYR A 434 -24.84 22.75 19.69
N THR A 435 -23.98 23.68 19.26
CA THR A 435 -23.34 24.67 20.15
C THR A 435 -24.39 25.59 20.81
N ARG A 436 -25.39 26.03 20.03
CA ARG A 436 -26.52 26.84 20.51
C ARG A 436 -27.38 26.10 21.54
N SER A 437 -27.55 24.78 21.41
CA SER A 437 -28.46 23.99 22.25
C SER A 437 -27.81 23.39 23.51
N ARG A 438 -26.51 23.10 23.51
CA ARG A 438 -25.82 22.44 24.63
C ARG A 438 -24.84 23.31 25.42
N ILE A 439 -24.32 24.40 24.86
CA ILE A 439 -23.22 25.18 25.46
C ILE A 439 -23.65 26.56 25.95
N LEU A 440 -24.58 27.23 25.26
CA LEU A 440 -25.14 28.50 25.74
C LEU A 440 -26.22 28.22 26.80
N PRO A 441 -26.00 28.51 28.10
CA PRO A 441 -27.01 28.29 29.09
C PRO A 441 -28.06 29.40 28.97
N GLY A 442 -29.26 29.03 28.55
CA GLY A 442 -30.49 29.75 28.90
C GLY A 442 -30.59 31.22 28.50
N ASP A 443 -30.51 31.56 27.21
CA ASP A 443 -31.42 32.59 26.66
C ASP A 443 -31.53 32.47 25.14
N LYS A 444 -32.71 32.10 24.65
CA LYS A 444 -32.96 31.71 23.24
C LYS A 444 -33.15 32.90 22.28
N ARG A 445 -32.81 34.14 22.65
CA ARG A 445 -33.27 35.34 21.90
C ARG A 445 -32.21 36.19 21.18
N HIS A 446 -30.90 36.00 21.40
CA HIS A 446 -29.91 37.01 20.94
C HIS A 446 -28.96 36.57 19.81
N ALA A 447 -29.17 35.41 19.19
CA ALA A 447 -28.32 34.93 18.09
C ALA A 447 -29.00 35.05 16.71
N LEU A 448 -29.78 36.11 16.49
CA LEU A 448 -30.66 36.20 15.32
C LEU A 448 -29.96 36.59 14.01
N THR A 449 -28.70 37.03 14.03
CA THR A 449 -28.01 37.35 12.77
C THR A 449 -26.50 37.08 12.84
N PHE A 450 -26.10 35.85 12.51
CA PHE A 450 -24.74 35.54 12.08
C PHE A 450 -24.74 35.47 10.54
N LEU A 451 -24.19 36.47 9.86
CA LEU A 451 -23.99 36.42 8.41
C LEU A 451 -22.57 35.93 8.12
N LEU A 452 -22.41 34.60 8.05
CA LEU A 452 -21.22 33.96 7.48
C LEU A 452 -21.41 33.86 5.96
N ALA A 453 -20.91 34.85 5.23
CA ALA A 453 -21.04 34.87 3.78
C ALA A 453 -19.94 34.01 3.13
N PRO A 454 -20.27 32.94 2.37
CA PRO A 454 -19.26 32.17 1.65
C PRO A 454 -18.71 33.03 0.50
N VAL A 455 -17.38 33.22 0.45
CA VAL A 455 -16.72 33.84 -0.72
C VAL A 455 -16.52 32.77 -1.79
N GLN A 456 -17.33 32.79 -2.85
CA GLN A 456 -17.21 31.86 -3.95
C GLN A 456 -16.32 32.44 -5.06
N GLN A 457 -15.14 31.86 -5.30
CA GLN A 457 -14.65 31.57 -6.65
C GLN A 457 -13.42 30.63 -6.65
N GLN A 458 -13.54 29.57 -7.46
CA GLN A 458 -12.53 28.61 -7.93
C GLN A 458 -11.62 27.94 -6.89
N LYS A 459 -12.09 26.76 -6.42
CA LYS A 459 -11.31 25.62 -5.90
C LYS A 459 -10.44 25.80 -4.64
N SER A 460 -10.86 26.61 -3.66
CA SER A 460 -10.59 26.31 -2.23
C SER A 460 -11.41 27.24 -1.33
N TRP A 461 -12.12 26.69 -0.35
CA TRP A 461 -12.80 27.46 0.69
C TRP A 461 -11.91 27.57 1.93
N LEU A 462 -11.68 28.79 2.43
CA LEU A 462 -11.91 29.20 3.83
C LEU A 462 -11.39 30.64 4.03
N GLY A 463 -12.31 31.58 4.22
CA GLY A 463 -12.09 32.89 4.80
C GLY A 463 -13.36 33.27 5.54
N VAL A 464 -13.25 33.54 6.85
CA VAL A 464 -14.40 33.81 7.73
C VAL A 464 -14.38 35.29 8.11
N ALA A 465 -15.40 36.04 7.70
CA ALA A 465 -15.64 37.40 8.19
C ALA A 465 -16.83 37.38 9.15
N LEU A 466 -16.69 38.06 10.29
CA LEU A 466 -17.68 38.06 11.36
C LEU A 466 -18.34 39.44 11.42
N GLN A 467 -19.66 39.47 11.20
CA GLN A 467 -20.50 40.65 11.34
C GLN A 467 -21.38 40.46 12.57
N LEU A 468 -21.19 41.31 13.59
CA LEU A 468 -21.94 41.25 14.85
C LEU A 468 -23.00 42.34 14.90
N ASP A 469 -24.21 41.98 15.33
CA ASP A 469 -25.27 42.94 15.65
C ASP A 469 -24.89 43.77 16.90
N PRO A 470 -25.23 45.07 16.97
CA PRO A 470 -24.95 45.92 18.13
C PRO A 470 -25.40 45.34 19.48
N SER A 471 -26.47 44.54 19.49
CA SER A 471 -27.01 43.89 20.69
C SER A 471 -26.16 42.70 21.18
N THR A 472 -25.57 41.92 20.27
CA THR A 472 -24.71 40.77 20.60
C THR A 472 -23.35 41.19 21.19
N LEU A 473 -22.91 42.42 20.88
CA LEU A 473 -21.70 43.05 21.42
C LEU A 473 -21.83 43.50 22.89
N ALA A 474 -23.04 43.55 23.46
CA ALA A 474 -23.25 43.91 24.85
C ALA A 474 -22.82 42.80 25.83
N ASN A 475 -22.90 41.53 25.41
CA ASN A 475 -22.55 40.35 26.22
C ASN A 475 -21.25 39.69 25.73
N PHE A 476 -20.22 40.52 25.50
CA PHE A 476 -18.99 40.16 24.77
C PHE A 476 -18.06 39.16 25.50
N GLU A 477 -18.12 39.05 26.83
CA GLU A 477 -17.31 38.11 27.63
C GLU A 477 -17.55 36.65 27.22
N TYR A 478 -18.78 36.30 26.82
CA TYR A 478 -19.16 34.93 26.46
C TYR A 478 -18.60 34.46 25.10
N LEU A 479 -18.17 35.38 24.22
CA LEU A 479 -17.63 35.07 22.89
C LEU A 479 -16.09 35.01 22.87
N ARG A 480 -15.43 35.43 23.95
CA ARG A 480 -13.96 35.44 24.11
C ARG A 480 -13.30 34.06 23.88
N PRO A 481 -13.89 32.92 24.31
CA PRO A 481 -13.32 31.60 24.02
C PRO A 481 -13.37 31.24 22.53
N LEU A 482 -14.44 31.64 21.83
CA LEU A 482 -14.65 31.31 20.42
C LEU A 482 -13.65 32.06 19.51
N ALA A 483 -13.33 33.31 19.85
CA ALA A 483 -12.38 34.14 19.12
C ALA A 483 -10.90 33.82 19.40
N ARG A 484 -10.58 33.10 20.48
CA ARG A 484 -9.24 32.53 20.70
C ARG A 484 -9.00 31.26 19.88
N VAL A 485 -10.08 30.52 19.61
CA VAL A 485 -10.04 29.27 18.84
C VAL A 485 -10.08 29.54 17.33
N ILE A 486 -10.92 30.47 16.89
CA ILE A 486 -10.95 30.96 15.51
C ILE A 486 -10.05 32.19 15.48
N ARG A 487 -8.82 32.12 14.96
CA ARG A 487 -8.02 33.33 14.72
C ARG A 487 -8.75 34.21 13.70
N LEU A 488 -9.51 35.17 14.21
CA LEU A 488 -10.28 36.13 13.44
C LEU A 488 -9.33 37.19 12.87
N ASP A 489 -8.87 36.96 11.65
CA ASP A 489 -7.95 37.90 10.99
C ASP A 489 -8.67 39.11 10.34
N CYS A 490 -10.01 39.14 10.33
CA CYS A 490 -10.82 40.29 9.88
C CYS A 490 -12.16 40.36 10.64
N LEU A 491 -12.49 41.53 11.22
CA LEU A 491 -13.70 41.74 12.04
C LEU A 491 -14.46 42.97 11.53
N CYS A 492 -15.72 42.82 11.14
CA CYS A 492 -16.56 43.92 10.65
C CYS A 492 -17.44 44.46 11.78
N VAL A 493 -17.24 45.72 12.17
CA VAL A 493 -17.93 46.34 13.33
C VAL A 493 -18.77 47.54 12.87
N PHE A 494 -20.00 47.63 13.40
CA PHE A 494 -20.92 48.73 13.12
C PHE A 494 -20.50 50.04 13.83
N ARG A 495 -20.80 51.20 13.23
CA ARG A 495 -20.20 52.55 13.46
C ARG A 495 -20.12 53.12 14.89
N ASN A 496 -20.62 52.46 15.94
CA ASN A 496 -20.79 53.08 17.26
C ASN A 496 -19.85 52.60 18.40
N LYS A 497 -18.80 51.81 18.13
CA LYS A 497 -17.76 51.48 19.13
C LYS A 497 -16.34 51.71 18.61
N SER A 498 -15.45 52.18 19.49
CA SER A 498 -14.07 52.55 19.14
C SER A 498 -13.19 51.34 18.81
N VAL A 499 -12.29 51.48 17.84
CA VAL A 499 -11.30 50.48 17.41
C VAL A 499 -10.51 49.89 18.58
N ARG A 500 -10.17 50.74 19.55
CA ARG A 500 -9.34 50.41 20.71
C ARG A 500 -10.02 49.40 21.65
N SER A 501 -11.32 49.57 21.90
CA SER A 501 -12.08 48.68 22.79
C SER A 501 -12.30 47.29 22.20
N VAL A 502 -12.34 47.15 20.87
CA VAL A 502 -12.50 45.84 20.19
C VAL A 502 -11.16 45.10 20.16
N ILE A 503 -10.06 45.82 19.89
CA ILE A 503 -8.69 45.25 19.88
C ILE A 503 -8.29 44.76 21.28
N GLU A 504 -8.55 45.55 22.32
CA GLU A 504 -8.29 45.15 23.71
C GLU A 504 -9.11 43.92 24.13
N ALA A 505 -10.39 43.86 23.74
CA ALA A 505 -11.28 42.77 24.13
C ALA A 505 -10.89 41.40 23.53
N PHE A 506 -10.30 41.37 22.34
CA PHE A 506 -9.89 40.14 21.64
C PHE A 506 -8.38 39.87 21.65
N SER A 507 -7.56 40.78 22.19
CA SER A 507 -6.09 40.66 22.23
C SER A 507 -5.45 40.45 20.84
N ILE A 508 -5.96 41.14 19.82
CA ILE A 508 -5.47 41.04 18.43
C ILE A 508 -4.35 42.09 18.22
N PRO A 509 -3.23 41.79 17.52
CA PRO A 509 -2.22 42.79 17.20
C PRO A 509 -2.81 43.95 16.36
N PRO A 510 -2.51 45.23 16.66
CA PRO A 510 -3.19 46.39 16.04
C PRO A 510 -3.12 46.44 14.51
N ALA A 511 -2.07 45.87 13.91
CA ALA A 511 -1.84 45.85 12.47
C ALA A 511 -2.81 44.94 11.68
N ARG A 512 -3.72 44.21 12.35
CA ARG A 512 -4.59 43.19 11.74
C ARG A 512 -6.09 43.47 11.89
N ALA A 513 -6.48 44.60 12.46
CA ALA A 513 -7.88 45.01 12.56
C ALA A 513 -8.22 46.02 11.46
N HIS A 514 -8.99 45.62 10.45
CA HIS A 514 -9.43 46.50 9.35
C HIS A 514 -10.94 46.65 9.34
N PHE A 515 -11.44 47.89 9.22
CA PHE A 515 -12.86 48.20 9.19
C PHE A 515 -13.30 48.44 7.75
N LEU A 516 -14.32 47.71 7.28
CA LEU A 516 -15.04 48.02 6.05
C LEU A 516 -16.25 48.89 6.36
N SER A 517 -16.58 49.85 5.50
CA SER A 517 -17.76 50.71 5.68
C SER A 517 -19.01 49.85 5.55
N ALA A 518 -19.86 49.83 6.59
CA ALA A 518 -21.11 49.05 6.60
C ALA A 518 -22.15 49.50 5.55
N GLY A 519 -21.85 50.53 4.75
CA GLY A 519 -22.70 51.01 3.65
C GLY A 519 -22.36 50.42 2.27
N ASP A 520 -21.24 49.70 2.12
CA ASP A 520 -20.81 49.18 0.83
C ASP A 520 -21.49 47.84 0.52
N SER A 521 -21.75 47.56 -0.76
CA SER A 521 -22.43 46.31 -1.14
C SER A 521 -21.60 45.08 -0.78
N LEU A 522 -22.26 43.95 -0.52
CA LEU A 522 -21.59 42.68 -0.15
C LEU A 522 -20.53 42.27 -1.18
N GLN A 523 -20.71 42.64 -2.44
CA GLN A 523 -19.81 42.32 -3.55
C GLN A 523 -18.57 43.23 -3.59
N GLU A 524 -18.69 44.51 -3.21
CA GLU A 524 -17.57 45.45 -3.06
C GLU A 524 -16.73 45.12 -1.83
N GLN A 525 -17.37 44.80 -0.71
CA GLN A 525 -16.68 44.34 0.51
C GLN A 525 -15.84 43.08 0.25
N ARG A 526 -16.38 42.13 -0.53
CA ARG A 526 -15.66 40.93 -0.98
C ARG A 526 -14.48 41.24 -1.91
N SER A 527 -14.63 42.23 -2.78
CA SER A 527 -13.59 42.63 -3.74
C SER A 527 -12.41 43.31 -3.04
N LEU A 528 -12.70 44.16 -2.05
CA LEU A 528 -11.70 44.80 -1.19
C LEU A 528 -10.94 43.77 -0.35
N LEU A 529 -11.65 42.82 0.28
CA LEU A 529 -11.01 41.75 1.07
C LEU A 529 -10.03 40.90 0.23
N ASN A 530 -10.44 40.55 -1.00
CA ASN A 530 -9.59 39.82 -1.95
C ASN A 530 -8.39 40.64 -2.44
N PHE A 531 -8.58 41.94 -2.66
CA PHE A 531 -7.50 42.86 -3.04
C PHE A 531 -6.43 42.96 -1.95
N PHE A 532 -6.84 43.12 -0.69
CA PHE A 532 -5.91 43.19 0.44
C PHE A 532 -5.19 41.87 0.70
N TYR A 533 -5.87 40.72 0.62
CA TYR A 533 -5.22 39.40 0.74
C TYR A 533 -4.16 39.15 -0.33
N ARG A 534 -4.38 39.64 -1.57
CA ARG A 534 -3.39 39.54 -2.67
C ARG A 534 -2.20 40.49 -2.50
N SER A 535 -2.37 41.57 -1.73
CA SER A 535 -1.29 42.53 -1.43
C SER A 535 -0.32 42.09 -0.33
N LEU A 536 -0.62 40.99 0.39
CA LEU A 536 0.30 40.40 1.36
C LEU A 536 1.46 39.65 0.65
N SER A 537 2.67 39.76 1.21
CA SER A 537 3.85 39.08 0.67
C SER A 537 3.64 37.56 0.60
N LEU A 538 4.23 36.92 -0.41
CA LEU A 538 4.07 35.48 -0.65
C LEU A 538 4.49 34.65 0.58
N GLN A 539 5.56 35.06 1.26
CA GLN A 539 6.07 34.40 2.47
C GLN A 539 5.05 34.41 3.61
N VAL A 540 4.36 35.53 3.86
CA VAL A 540 3.35 35.63 4.93
C VAL A 540 2.11 34.78 4.62
N ARG A 541 1.75 34.64 3.34
CA ARG A 541 0.69 33.74 2.89
C ARG A 541 1.09 32.27 2.99
N VAL A 542 2.37 31.94 2.82
CA VAL A 542 2.94 30.59 2.96
C VAL A 542 3.03 30.17 4.43
N ASP A 543 3.49 31.07 5.31
CA ASP A 543 3.59 30.81 6.76
C ASP A 543 2.21 30.62 7.42
N TYR A 544 1.18 31.31 6.91
CA TYR A 544 -0.23 31.13 7.31
C TYR A 544 -0.75 29.70 7.10
N TYR A 545 -0.27 28.99 6.06
CA TYR A 545 -0.61 27.60 5.80
C TYR A 545 0.35 26.60 6.45
N GLY A 546 1.61 26.99 6.69
CA GLY A 546 2.63 26.13 7.30
C GLY A 546 2.45 25.88 8.80
N SER A 547 1.97 26.87 9.55
CA SER A 547 1.88 26.77 11.02
C SER A 547 0.66 26.01 11.57
N LEU A 548 -0.37 25.76 10.75
CA LEU A 548 -1.58 25.02 11.17
C LEU A 548 -1.61 23.57 10.67
N LEU A 549 -0.70 23.18 9.77
CA LEU A 549 -0.65 21.88 9.13
C LEU A 549 0.80 21.46 8.90
N ALA A 550 1.50 21.10 9.97
CA ALA A 550 2.73 20.35 9.83
C ALA A 550 2.40 18.97 9.22
N GLY A 551 2.69 18.80 7.92
CA GLY A 551 2.73 17.50 7.26
C GLY A 551 1.54 17.08 6.39
N PHE A 552 0.75 18.01 5.81
CA PHE A 552 -0.40 17.62 4.96
C PHE A 552 -0.23 17.92 3.46
N ASN A 553 -0.60 16.94 2.63
CA ASN A 553 -0.83 17.09 1.18
C ASN A 553 -2.31 17.43 0.92
N ARG A 554 -2.55 18.68 0.53
CA ARG A 554 -3.88 19.33 0.46
C ARG A 554 -4.85 18.75 -0.59
N THR A 555 -4.35 18.02 -1.57
CA THR A 555 -5.14 17.58 -2.75
C THR A 555 -5.86 16.24 -2.52
N SER A 556 -5.33 15.42 -1.60
CA SER A 556 -5.82 14.07 -1.32
C SER A 556 -6.93 14.07 -0.26
N TYR A 557 -6.80 14.92 0.76
CA TYR A 557 -7.76 15.06 1.88
C TYR A 557 -9.15 15.55 1.43
N VAL A 558 -9.22 16.46 0.46
CA VAL A 558 -10.48 17.03 -0.05
C VAL A 558 -11.29 16.03 -0.89
N ARG A 559 -10.65 14.97 -1.40
CA ARG A 559 -11.26 13.99 -2.33
C ARG A 559 -11.70 12.68 -1.68
N MET A 560 -11.36 12.44 -0.43
CA MET A 560 -11.74 11.24 0.32
C MET A 560 -13.22 11.28 0.73
N ASP A 561 -13.86 10.11 0.82
CA ASP A 561 -15.18 9.98 1.45
C ASP A 561 -15.08 10.28 2.96
N PRO A 562 -16.12 10.87 3.59
CA PRO A 562 -16.18 11.13 5.03
C PRO A 562 -15.72 9.98 5.95
N VAL A 563 -16.01 8.72 5.61
CA VAL A 563 -15.64 7.54 6.41
C VAL A 563 -14.16 7.19 6.24
N GLU A 564 -13.60 7.37 5.05
CA GLU A 564 -12.17 7.23 4.79
C GLU A 564 -11.33 8.34 5.44
N ARG A 565 -11.85 9.57 5.52
CA ARG A 565 -11.19 10.66 6.27
C ARG A 565 -11.06 10.33 7.75
N TYR A 566 -12.11 9.76 8.36
CA TYR A 566 -12.09 9.29 9.75
C TYR A 566 -11.00 8.23 9.97
N ARG A 567 -10.91 7.20 9.11
CA ARG A 567 -9.87 6.15 9.21
C ARG A 567 -8.44 6.67 8.96
N TYR A 568 -8.30 7.68 8.12
CA TYR A 568 -7.02 8.33 7.81
C TYR A 568 -6.53 9.21 8.97
N VAL A 569 -7.44 9.89 9.67
CA VAL A 569 -7.15 10.66 10.89
C VAL A 569 -6.90 9.73 12.08
N GLU A 570 -7.64 8.63 12.22
CA GLU A 570 -7.41 7.57 13.21
C GLU A 570 -5.99 6.98 13.02
N ALA A 571 -5.60 6.63 11.78
CA ALA A 571 -4.26 6.14 11.49
C ALA A 571 -3.13 7.18 11.71
N ALA A 572 -3.41 8.48 11.60
CA ALA A 572 -2.42 9.55 11.77
C ALA A 572 -2.27 10.02 13.22
N TYR A 573 -3.31 9.94 14.05
CA TYR A 573 -3.28 10.32 15.47
C TYR A 573 -2.82 9.18 16.39
N PHE A 574 -3.01 7.92 15.99
CA PHE A 574 -2.62 6.77 16.81
C PHE A 574 -1.22 6.21 16.49
N ASN A 575 -0.53 6.67 15.43
CA ASN A 575 0.79 6.15 15.01
C ASN A 575 1.91 7.20 14.88
N ASN A 576 2.10 8.11 15.86
CA ASN A 576 3.44 8.63 16.19
C ASN A 576 3.46 9.39 17.55
N PRO A 577 4.62 9.58 18.20
CA PRO A 577 4.87 9.07 19.53
C PRO A 577 5.21 10.23 20.46
N ASN A 578 4.26 10.69 21.27
CA ASN A 578 4.56 11.37 22.54
C ASN A 578 3.29 11.56 23.38
N GLY A 579 3.09 10.62 24.33
CA GLY A 579 2.82 11.03 25.71
C GLY A 579 1.39 10.98 26.25
N ALA A 580 0.76 9.81 26.28
CA ALA A 580 0.08 9.39 27.50
C ALA A 580 0.92 8.27 28.14
N ALA A 581 1.44 8.48 29.34
CA ALA A 581 2.32 7.52 30.00
C ALA A 581 1.58 6.19 30.20
N ASN A 582 2.05 5.13 29.53
CA ASN A 582 1.56 3.77 29.74
C ASN A 582 2.01 3.33 31.15
N PRO A 583 1.08 3.03 32.09
CA PRO A 583 1.39 2.76 33.50
C PRO A 583 2.26 1.50 33.70
N THR A 584 2.41 0.66 32.67
CA THR A 584 3.25 -0.56 32.70
C THR A 584 4.74 -0.27 32.49
N ARG A 585 5.10 0.82 31.80
CA ARG A 585 6.50 1.12 31.42
C ARG A 585 7.43 1.33 32.62
N PRO A 586 7.04 2.04 33.69
CA PRO A 586 7.88 2.17 34.88
C PRO A 586 8.17 0.83 35.59
N ALA A 587 7.21 -0.11 35.55
CA ALA A 587 7.40 -1.44 36.12
C ALA A 587 8.36 -2.29 35.26
N LEU A 588 8.19 -2.24 33.94
CA LEU A 588 9.07 -2.93 32.98
C LEU A 588 10.50 -2.40 33.02
N SER A 589 10.71 -1.09 33.13
CA SER A 589 12.04 -0.52 33.30
C SER A 589 12.74 -1.03 34.56
N LYS A 590 12.01 -1.19 35.67
CA LYS A 590 12.57 -1.76 36.92
C LYS A 590 12.95 -3.23 36.78
N ILE A 591 12.14 -4.01 36.06
CA ILE A 591 12.46 -5.41 35.77
C ILE A 591 13.71 -5.48 34.91
N PHE A 592 13.77 -4.71 33.82
CA PHE A 592 14.98 -4.62 32.98
C PHE A 592 16.21 -4.24 33.80
N ASP A 593 16.08 -3.23 34.67
CA ASP A 593 17.19 -2.74 35.49
C ASP A 593 17.79 -3.79 36.44
N LYS A 594 16.99 -4.78 36.87
CA LYS A 594 17.43 -5.86 37.76
C LYS A 594 18.38 -6.85 37.07
N TYR A 595 18.19 -7.12 35.78
CA TYR A 595 18.91 -8.18 35.05
C TYR A 595 19.95 -7.63 34.06
N ARG A 596 20.40 -6.37 34.19
CA ARG A 596 21.46 -5.83 33.33
C ARG A 596 22.84 -6.26 33.82
N ASP A 597 23.70 -6.67 32.89
CA ASP A 597 25.04 -7.16 33.19
C ASP A 597 26.04 -6.05 33.49
N ASN A 598 26.08 -5.01 32.65
CA ASN A 598 27.05 -3.92 32.75
C ASN A 598 26.37 -2.53 32.71
N PRO A 599 25.69 -2.12 33.79
CA PRO A 599 24.94 -0.85 33.81
C PRO A 599 25.80 0.41 33.61
N SER A 600 27.12 0.32 33.79
CA SER A 600 28.06 1.45 33.73
C SER A 600 28.51 1.78 32.31
N GLU A 601 28.67 0.76 31.45
CA GLU A 601 29.12 0.94 30.06
C GLU A 601 27.97 0.74 29.06
N GLU A 602 27.01 -0.15 29.34
CA GLU A 602 25.89 -0.51 28.45
C GLU A 602 24.55 -0.38 29.20
N PRO A 603 24.10 0.84 29.56
CA PRO A 603 22.94 1.06 30.43
C PRO A 603 21.59 0.62 29.84
N ASP A 604 21.51 0.45 28.53
CA ASP A 604 20.29 0.12 27.78
C ASP A 604 20.33 -1.26 27.11
N GLU A 605 21.28 -2.11 27.53
CA GLU A 605 21.44 -3.46 26.99
C GLU A 605 21.49 -4.51 28.12
N MET A 606 20.88 -5.65 27.85
CA MET A 606 20.96 -6.87 28.64
C MET A 606 21.60 -7.94 27.76
N ASN A 607 22.70 -8.51 28.22
CA ASN A 607 23.50 -9.49 27.49
C ASN A 607 23.21 -10.90 28.03
N ILE A 608 24.11 -11.86 27.72
CA ILE A 608 23.85 -13.30 27.88
C ILE A 608 23.61 -13.68 29.36
N ASP A 609 24.40 -13.15 30.29
CA ASP A 609 24.35 -13.56 31.70
C ASP A 609 23.01 -13.13 32.33
N GLY A 610 22.63 -11.88 32.14
CA GLY A 610 21.37 -11.30 32.63
C GLY A 610 20.14 -11.87 31.95
N LEU A 611 20.22 -12.14 30.64
CA LEU A 611 19.15 -12.84 29.92
C LEU A 611 18.97 -14.27 30.45
N THR A 612 20.06 -14.97 30.76
CA THR A 612 19.99 -16.34 31.30
C THR A 612 19.37 -16.37 32.68
N GLU A 613 19.69 -15.40 33.55
CA GLU A 613 19.06 -15.25 34.87
C GLU A 613 17.56 -14.94 34.74
N LEU A 614 17.18 -14.02 33.85
CA LEU A 614 15.79 -13.65 33.58
C LEU A 614 14.96 -14.84 33.06
N LEU A 615 15.47 -15.55 32.04
CA LEU A 615 14.80 -16.72 31.47
C LEU A 615 14.73 -17.87 32.48
N GLY A 616 15.75 -18.03 33.31
CA GLY A 616 15.77 -18.99 34.42
C GLY A 616 14.67 -18.74 35.44
N GLU A 617 14.44 -17.49 35.85
CA GLU A 617 13.30 -17.14 36.73
C GLU A 617 11.94 -17.37 36.07
N MET A 618 11.86 -17.26 34.74
CA MET A 618 10.67 -17.59 33.96
C MET A 618 10.52 -19.09 33.66
N ASP A 619 11.47 -19.93 34.09
CA ASP A 619 11.48 -21.39 33.82
C ASP A 619 11.50 -21.69 32.31
N ILE A 620 12.27 -20.89 31.56
CA ILE A 620 12.49 -21.02 30.13
C ILE A 620 13.96 -21.37 29.90
N GLU A 621 14.22 -22.46 29.20
CA GLU A 621 15.57 -22.86 28.83
C GLU A 621 16.10 -21.98 27.66
N PRO A 622 17.32 -21.41 27.73
CA PRO A 622 17.87 -20.52 26.71
C PRO A 622 17.97 -21.10 25.28
N GLY A 623 17.89 -22.42 25.14
CA GLY A 623 17.92 -23.14 23.86
C GLY A 623 16.59 -23.72 23.41
N ASP A 624 15.48 -23.41 24.08
CA ASP A 624 14.16 -23.96 23.77
C ASP A 624 13.29 -22.92 23.02
N MET A 625 12.17 -23.37 22.44
CA MET A 625 11.21 -22.55 21.70
C MET A 625 10.70 -21.36 22.51
N GLY A 626 10.63 -21.49 23.84
CA GLY A 626 10.26 -20.40 24.75
C GLY A 626 11.20 -19.20 24.67
N ALA A 627 12.51 -19.43 24.52
CA ALA A 627 13.51 -18.37 24.38
C ALA A 627 13.40 -17.64 23.05
N LEU A 628 13.02 -18.35 21.97
CA LEU A 628 12.74 -17.73 20.67
C LEU A 628 11.48 -16.87 20.70
N ILE A 629 10.41 -17.35 21.33
CA ILE A 629 9.17 -16.58 21.52
C ILE A 629 9.44 -15.32 22.35
N PHE A 630 10.21 -15.46 23.43
CA PHE A 630 10.63 -14.31 24.23
C PHE A 630 11.40 -13.29 23.38
N SER A 631 12.39 -13.77 22.61
CA SER A 631 13.23 -12.93 21.75
C SER A 631 12.44 -12.24 20.63
N GLU A 632 11.36 -12.86 20.14
CA GLU A 632 10.43 -12.24 19.20
C GLU A 632 9.63 -11.11 19.84
N ILE A 633 9.07 -11.33 21.03
CA ILE A 633 8.29 -10.32 21.77
C ILE A 633 9.13 -9.07 22.03
N VAL A 634 10.37 -9.24 22.48
CA VAL A 634 11.26 -8.12 22.81
C VAL A 634 12.06 -7.60 21.60
N SER A 635 11.81 -8.14 20.40
CA SER A 635 12.52 -7.78 19.17
C SER A 635 14.05 -7.78 19.32
N SER A 636 14.60 -8.85 19.89
CA SER A 636 16.04 -8.98 20.17
C SER A 636 16.88 -8.83 18.88
N PRO A 637 17.92 -7.99 18.88
CA PRO A 637 18.75 -7.74 17.69
C PRO A 637 19.68 -8.90 17.32
N SER A 638 20.14 -9.67 18.31
CA SER A 638 21.02 -10.83 18.15
C SER A 638 20.81 -11.81 19.31
N LEU A 639 21.26 -13.05 19.14
CA LEU A 639 21.21 -14.07 20.19
C LEU A 639 21.92 -13.57 21.45
N GLY A 640 21.25 -13.70 22.61
CA GLY A 640 21.83 -13.30 23.88
C GLY A 640 21.84 -11.79 24.16
N LYS A 641 21.20 -10.96 23.33
CA LYS A 641 21.16 -9.51 23.51
C LYS A 641 19.73 -8.99 23.45
N VAL A 642 19.34 -8.20 24.45
CA VAL A 642 18.03 -7.53 24.56
C VAL A 642 18.24 -6.05 24.81
N THR A 643 17.54 -5.20 24.06
CA THR A 643 17.59 -3.75 24.27
C THR A 643 16.49 -3.31 25.23
N ARG A 644 16.71 -2.23 25.99
CA ARG A 644 15.68 -1.66 26.88
C ARG A 644 14.42 -1.29 26.11
N GLU A 645 14.60 -0.64 24.96
CA GLU A 645 13.51 -0.23 24.07
C GLU A 645 12.67 -1.44 23.67
N GLY A 646 13.29 -2.49 23.12
CA GLY A 646 12.61 -3.71 22.71
C GLY A 646 11.91 -4.43 23.87
N PHE A 647 12.55 -4.50 25.05
CA PHE A 647 11.96 -5.11 26.23
C PHE A 647 10.73 -4.34 26.74
N VAL A 648 10.85 -3.03 26.92
CA VAL A 648 9.76 -2.21 27.45
C VAL A 648 8.62 -2.11 26.43
N ASP A 649 8.92 -1.92 25.15
CA ASP A 649 7.91 -1.82 24.10
C ASP A 649 7.16 -3.14 23.94
N GLY A 650 7.87 -4.25 23.73
CA GLY A 650 7.29 -5.56 23.49
C GLY A 650 6.33 -6.03 24.59
N TRP A 651 6.71 -5.87 25.85
CA TRP A 651 5.84 -6.25 26.97
C TRP A 651 4.71 -5.24 27.23
N SER A 652 4.95 -3.95 26.99
CA SER A 652 3.94 -2.92 27.18
C SER A 652 2.82 -2.99 26.13
N GLU A 653 3.13 -3.42 24.91
CA GLU A 653 2.15 -3.69 23.84
C GLU A 653 1.22 -4.86 24.20
N LEU A 654 1.73 -5.85 24.94
CA LEU A 654 0.95 -6.99 25.44
C LEU A 654 0.24 -6.70 26.78
N GLY A 655 0.40 -5.49 27.34
CA GLY A 655 -0.17 -5.10 28.62
C GLY A 655 0.39 -5.90 29.81
N VAL A 656 1.59 -6.45 29.67
CA VAL A 656 2.27 -7.28 30.68
C VAL A 656 3.26 -6.43 31.46
N ASP A 657 3.28 -6.59 32.78
CA ASP A 657 4.03 -5.74 33.70
C ASP A 657 4.81 -6.51 34.78
N ASN A 658 4.81 -7.85 34.76
CA ASN A 658 5.52 -8.69 35.73
C ASN A 658 5.91 -10.07 35.16
N LEU A 659 6.92 -10.71 35.77
CA LEU A 659 7.51 -11.98 35.30
C LEU A 659 6.52 -13.15 35.21
N PRO A 660 5.62 -13.41 36.19
CA PRO A 660 4.61 -14.47 36.07
C PRO A 660 3.75 -14.33 34.81
N LYS A 661 3.25 -13.11 34.52
CA LYS A 661 2.48 -12.86 33.30
C LYS A 661 3.32 -13.03 32.03
N MET A 662 4.61 -12.65 32.05
CA MET A 662 5.51 -12.89 30.92
C MET A 662 5.67 -14.39 30.67
N LYS A 663 5.83 -15.19 31.73
CA LYS A 663 5.92 -16.67 31.66
C LYS A 663 4.65 -17.25 31.05
N ASP A 664 3.48 -16.84 31.54
CA ASP A 664 2.19 -17.30 31.03
C ASP A 664 2.02 -17.01 29.54
N VAL A 665 2.41 -15.82 29.07
CA VAL A 665 2.35 -15.46 27.64
C VAL A 665 3.29 -16.32 26.80
N CYS A 666 4.54 -16.53 27.24
CA CYS A 666 5.49 -17.39 26.53
C CYS A 666 4.97 -18.84 26.46
N GLN A 667 4.39 -19.36 27.54
CA GLN A 667 3.80 -20.71 27.57
C GLN A 667 2.56 -20.83 26.68
N GLN A 668 1.66 -19.85 26.71
CA GLN A 668 0.47 -19.82 25.85
C GLN A 668 0.84 -19.76 24.36
N ARG A 669 1.78 -18.89 23.99
CA ARG A 669 2.29 -18.81 22.62
C ARG A 669 2.97 -20.10 22.20
N ARG A 670 3.70 -20.77 23.09
CA ARG A 670 4.31 -22.09 22.82
C ARG A 670 3.27 -23.16 22.51
N LEU A 671 2.14 -23.19 23.23
CA LEU A 671 1.07 -24.17 23.01
C LEU A 671 0.25 -23.91 21.73
N THR A 672 0.15 -22.66 21.31
CA THR A 672 -0.63 -22.24 20.12
C THR A 672 0.21 -22.10 18.86
N LEU A 673 1.54 -22.21 18.96
CA LEU A 673 2.50 -21.96 17.88
C LEU A 673 2.25 -22.79 16.62
N SER A 674 1.91 -24.07 16.77
CA SER A 674 1.65 -24.96 15.64
C SER A 674 0.29 -24.71 14.96
N GLN A 675 -0.63 -24.02 15.64
CA GLN A 675 -1.99 -23.72 15.15
C GLN A 675 -2.08 -22.32 14.54
N ASP A 676 -1.40 -21.34 15.12
CA ASP A 676 -1.39 -19.96 14.65
C ASP A 676 -0.22 -19.71 13.68
N MET A 677 -0.53 -19.76 12.39
CA MET A 677 0.44 -19.50 11.32
C MET A 677 0.96 -18.05 11.28
N GLY A 678 0.21 -17.09 11.84
CA GLY A 678 0.67 -15.71 11.98
C GLY A 678 1.78 -15.63 13.03
N LEU A 679 1.52 -16.20 14.20
CA LEU A 679 2.49 -16.30 15.29
C LEU A 679 3.75 -17.08 14.87
N PHE A 680 3.58 -18.27 14.27
CA PHE A 680 4.71 -19.06 13.79
C PHE A 680 5.57 -18.31 12.79
N LYS A 681 4.93 -17.61 11.83
CA LYS A 681 5.65 -16.79 10.84
C LYS A 681 6.45 -15.68 11.51
N ASN A 682 5.94 -15.04 12.55
CA ASN A 682 6.69 -14.00 13.27
C ASN A 682 7.91 -14.59 13.98
N VAL A 683 7.73 -15.66 14.76
CA VAL A 683 8.82 -16.37 15.46
C VAL A 683 9.88 -16.88 14.47
N TYR A 684 9.45 -17.49 13.36
CA TYR A 684 10.34 -17.99 12.30
C TYR A 684 11.17 -16.87 11.66
N ASN A 685 10.55 -15.71 11.38
CA ASN A 685 11.27 -14.58 10.78
C ASN A 685 12.18 -13.87 11.78
N ALA A 686 11.81 -13.85 13.06
CA ALA A 686 12.62 -13.31 14.14
C ALA A 686 13.85 -14.19 14.43
N ALA A 687 13.78 -15.50 14.21
CA ALA A 687 14.91 -16.41 14.41
C ALA A 687 16.14 -16.06 13.54
N PHE A 688 15.95 -15.68 12.26
CA PHE A 688 17.06 -15.40 11.34
C PHE A 688 18.04 -14.32 11.82
N PRO A 689 17.61 -13.09 12.20
CA PRO A 689 18.53 -12.08 12.71
C PRO A 689 19.20 -12.47 14.04
N LEU A 690 18.58 -13.31 14.89
CA LEU A 690 19.18 -13.74 16.15
C LEU A 690 20.48 -14.51 15.93
N VAL A 691 20.49 -15.41 14.96
CA VAL A 691 21.64 -16.31 14.70
C VAL A 691 22.57 -15.80 13.60
N LEU A 692 22.30 -14.61 13.06
CA LEU A 692 23.12 -14.03 12.01
C LEU A 692 24.46 -13.53 12.60
N PRO A 693 25.62 -14.00 12.11
CA PRO A 693 26.90 -13.51 12.60
C PRO A 693 27.03 -11.98 12.38
N PRO A 694 27.64 -11.23 13.33
CA PRO A 694 27.80 -9.78 13.20
C PRO A 694 28.45 -9.38 11.87
N GLY A 695 27.80 -8.50 11.11
CA GLY A 695 28.27 -8.03 9.81
C GLY A 695 28.06 -8.99 8.63
N SER A 696 27.55 -10.21 8.86
CA SER A 696 27.20 -11.16 7.80
C SER A 696 25.80 -10.88 7.23
N LYS A 697 25.59 -11.27 5.97
CA LYS A 697 24.26 -11.28 5.32
C LYS A 697 23.70 -12.70 5.14
N THR A 698 24.47 -13.71 5.53
CA THR A 698 24.18 -15.11 5.34
C THR A 698 24.45 -15.90 6.61
N LEU A 699 23.56 -16.83 6.92
CA LEU A 699 23.64 -17.75 8.06
C LEU A 699 24.42 -19.01 7.65
N PRO A 700 25.44 -19.46 8.39
CA PRO A 700 26.10 -20.74 8.11
C PRO A 700 25.08 -21.89 8.16
N LEU A 701 25.29 -22.91 7.32
CA LEU A 701 24.32 -24.00 7.15
C LEU A 701 24.04 -24.74 8.47
N GLU A 702 25.07 -24.98 9.29
CA GLU A 702 24.94 -25.68 10.58
C GLU A 702 23.89 -25.01 11.50
N PHE A 703 24.00 -23.69 11.68
CA PHE A 703 23.00 -22.93 12.44
C PHE A 703 21.61 -22.95 11.77
N ALA A 704 21.56 -22.88 10.44
CA ALA A 704 20.28 -22.94 9.74
C ALA A 704 19.59 -24.30 9.96
N THR A 705 20.34 -25.40 9.93
CA THR A 705 19.82 -26.76 10.14
C THR A 705 19.34 -27.00 11.56
N GLU A 706 20.04 -26.49 12.58
CA GLU A 706 19.62 -26.60 13.98
C GLU A 706 18.31 -25.82 14.23
N PHE A 707 18.23 -24.59 13.72
CA PHE A 707 17.03 -23.77 13.89
C PHE A 707 15.84 -24.27 13.06
N TRP A 708 16.07 -24.77 11.85
CA TRP A 708 15.01 -25.45 11.09
C TRP A 708 14.53 -26.71 11.81
N THR A 709 15.44 -27.49 12.42
CA THR A 709 15.05 -28.65 13.23
C THR A 709 14.13 -28.21 14.36
N MET A 710 14.54 -27.22 15.16
CA MET A 710 13.76 -26.70 16.28
C MET A 710 12.41 -26.10 15.85
N LEU A 711 12.38 -25.29 14.78
CA LEU A 711 11.17 -24.61 14.31
C LEU A 711 10.18 -25.56 13.62
N PHE A 712 10.68 -26.59 12.94
CA PHE A 712 9.86 -27.53 12.18
C PHE A 712 9.59 -28.88 12.88
N THR A 713 9.88 -28.98 14.19
CA THR A 713 9.42 -30.07 15.06
C THR A 713 8.51 -29.55 16.18
N PRO A 714 7.64 -30.40 16.76
CA PRO A 714 6.79 -30.02 17.90
C PRO A 714 7.63 -29.46 19.07
N PRO A 715 7.25 -28.32 19.69
CA PRO A 715 5.96 -27.62 19.60
C PRO A 715 5.82 -26.63 18.42
N GLY A 716 6.84 -26.48 17.57
CA GLY A 716 6.79 -25.71 16.33
C GLY A 716 5.89 -26.32 15.24
N LEU A 717 6.07 -25.86 14.00
CA LEU A 717 5.29 -26.34 12.87
C LEU A 717 5.85 -27.67 12.37
N GLU A 718 5.23 -28.80 12.73
CA GLU A 718 5.70 -30.10 12.23
C GLU A 718 5.71 -30.14 10.69
N TRP A 719 6.90 -30.13 10.08
CA TRP A 719 7.03 -30.15 8.62
C TRP A 719 7.06 -31.58 8.10
N LYS A 720 5.90 -32.22 8.28
CA LYS A 720 5.57 -33.57 7.84
C LYS A 720 4.15 -33.56 7.30
N SER A 721 3.93 -34.12 6.12
CA SER A 721 2.59 -34.11 5.52
C SER A 721 1.65 -35.10 6.21
N ALA A 722 0.34 -34.89 6.08
CA ALA A 722 -0.67 -35.84 6.56
C ALA A 722 -0.55 -37.25 5.94
N LYS A 723 0.10 -37.35 4.77
CA LYS A 723 0.40 -38.64 4.09
C LYS A 723 1.66 -39.32 4.63
N GLY A 724 2.37 -38.68 5.57
CA GLY A 724 3.56 -39.22 6.22
C GLY A 724 4.89 -38.82 5.56
N THR A 725 4.90 -37.93 4.57
CA THR A 725 6.13 -37.48 3.90
C THR A 725 7.00 -36.65 4.88
N PRO A 726 8.24 -37.06 5.18
CA PRO A 726 9.10 -36.38 6.14
C PRO A 726 9.87 -35.23 5.46
N TRP A 727 9.16 -34.15 5.13
CA TRP A 727 9.71 -33.02 4.38
C TRP A 727 10.92 -32.36 5.04
N LEU A 728 10.91 -32.21 6.37
CA LEU A 728 12.07 -31.69 7.11
C LEU A 728 13.32 -32.56 6.94
N GLU A 729 13.19 -33.88 7.09
CA GLU A 729 14.32 -34.82 6.96
C GLU A 729 14.91 -34.76 5.55
N TRP A 730 14.04 -34.76 4.54
CA TRP A 730 14.44 -34.63 3.14
C TRP A 730 15.14 -33.30 2.87
N TRP A 731 14.62 -32.20 3.40
CA TRP A 731 15.23 -30.88 3.26
C TRP A 731 16.63 -30.83 3.90
N LEU A 732 16.78 -31.38 5.11
CA LEU A 732 18.08 -31.41 5.81
C LEU A 732 19.09 -32.31 5.08
N GLU A 733 18.67 -33.48 4.60
CA GLU A 733 19.50 -34.40 3.80
C GLU A 733 19.98 -33.72 2.52
N PHE A 734 19.08 -33.08 1.78
CA PHE A 734 19.39 -32.37 0.55
C PHE A 734 20.40 -31.24 0.77
N GLN A 735 20.21 -30.42 1.82
CA GLN A 735 21.12 -29.33 2.14
C GLN A 735 22.56 -29.82 2.43
N GLN A 736 22.69 -30.99 3.04
CA GLN A 736 24.01 -31.62 3.26
C GLN A 736 24.66 -32.09 1.95
N GLN A 737 23.88 -32.52 0.96
CA GLN A 737 24.37 -33.01 -0.34
C GLN A 737 24.86 -31.88 -1.26
N ILE A 738 24.12 -30.77 -1.34
CA ILE A 738 24.43 -29.67 -2.28
C ILE A 738 25.57 -28.74 -1.82
N LYS A 739 26.16 -28.98 -0.63
CA LYS A 739 27.25 -28.19 -0.02
C LYS A 739 26.99 -26.68 -0.04
N THR A 740 25.74 -26.26 0.14
CA THR A 740 25.36 -24.86 0.33
C THR A 740 26.06 -24.32 1.58
N LYS A 741 27.07 -23.47 1.39
CA LYS A 741 27.90 -22.99 2.51
C LYS A 741 27.17 -22.01 3.45
N ALA A 742 26.12 -21.35 2.97
CA ALA A 742 25.35 -20.39 3.76
C ALA A 742 23.94 -20.12 3.21
N VAL A 743 23.00 -19.85 4.11
CA VAL A 743 21.59 -19.53 3.86
C VAL A 743 21.39 -18.01 3.93
N ASN A 744 20.87 -17.40 2.87
CA ASN A 744 20.54 -15.97 2.88
C ASN A 744 19.11 -15.73 3.39
N ARG A 745 18.77 -14.46 3.68
CA ARG A 745 17.45 -14.07 4.22
C ARG A 745 16.28 -14.43 3.30
N ASP A 746 16.49 -14.39 1.99
CA ASP A 746 15.46 -14.72 1.02
C ASP A 746 15.16 -16.23 1.03
N LEU A 747 16.20 -17.07 0.93
CA LEU A 747 16.09 -18.52 1.04
C LEU A 747 15.40 -18.92 2.35
N TRP A 748 15.80 -18.35 3.48
CA TRP A 748 15.14 -18.59 4.78
C TRP A 748 13.63 -18.33 4.70
N LYS A 749 13.22 -17.16 4.21
CA LYS A 749 11.79 -16.81 4.07
C LYS A 749 11.05 -17.75 3.11
N GLN A 750 11.70 -18.12 2.00
CA GLN A 750 11.09 -18.99 1.00
C GLN A 750 10.99 -20.43 1.48
N THR A 751 11.90 -20.93 2.32
CA THR A 751 11.78 -22.25 2.96
C THR A 751 10.49 -22.35 3.78
N LEU A 752 10.11 -21.32 4.54
CA LEU A 752 8.82 -21.30 5.24
C LEU A 752 7.63 -21.33 4.27
N ASN A 753 7.67 -20.52 3.21
CA ASN A 753 6.59 -20.50 2.22
C ASN A 753 6.44 -21.86 1.54
N PHE A 754 7.56 -22.47 1.15
CA PHE A 754 7.60 -23.78 0.54
C PHE A 754 7.09 -24.85 1.51
N ALA A 755 7.53 -24.84 2.76
CA ALA A 755 7.02 -25.73 3.80
C ALA A 755 5.49 -25.66 3.92
N ARG A 756 4.93 -24.44 3.94
CA ARG A 756 3.48 -24.25 3.99
C ARG A 756 2.74 -24.78 2.77
N GLU A 757 3.29 -24.64 1.57
CA GLU A 757 2.65 -25.19 0.37
C GLU A 757 2.75 -26.72 0.33
N THR A 758 3.90 -27.31 0.71
CA THR A 758 4.03 -28.79 0.81
C THR A 758 3.12 -29.43 1.86
N LEU A 759 2.79 -28.71 2.93
CA LEU A 759 1.82 -29.17 3.94
C LEU A 759 0.38 -29.17 3.42
N LYS A 760 0.04 -28.28 2.47
CA LYS A 760 -1.28 -28.25 1.82
C LYS A 760 -1.36 -29.27 0.69
N ASP A 761 -0.29 -29.38 -0.08
CA ASP A 761 -0.21 -30.23 -1.26
C ASP A 761 1.11 -31.01 -1.27
N ASP A 762 0.98 -32.28 -0.90
CA ASP A 762 2.08 -33.24 -0.87
C ASP A 762 2.55 -33.70 -2.27
N SER A 763 1.80 -33.39 -3.34
CA SER A 763 2.15 -33.75 -4.72
C SER A 763 3.05 -32.74 -5.43
N LEU A 764 3.33 -31.59 -4.78
CA LEU A 764 4.10 -30.48 -5.35
C LEU A 764 3.46 -29.85 -6.60
N SER A 765 2.15 -29.98 -6.80
CA SER A 765 1.44 -29.41 -7.96
C SER A 765 1.43 -27.88 -7.98
N PHE A 766 1.61 -27.23 -6.82
CA PHE A 766 1.79 -25.79 -6.70
C PHE A 766 3.15 -25.29 -7.23
N TRP A 767 4.14 -26.18 -7.34
CA TRP A 767 5.46 -25.84 -7.82
C TRP A 767 5.54 -26.06 -9.34
N SER A 768 6.18 -25.11 -10.01
CA SER A 768 6.53 -25.21 -11.42
C SER A 768 7.88 -24.55 -11.62
N GLU A 769 8.64 -24.96 -12.64
CA GLU A 769 9.92 -24.33 -13.00
C GLU A 769 9.77 -22.86 -13.41
N GLU A 770 8.54 -22.38 -13.66
CA GLU A 770 8.22 -20.99 -13.98
C GLU A 770 7.92 -20.13 -12.74
N SER A 771 7.79 -20.76 -11.57
CA SER A 771 7.51 -20.08 -10.30
C SER A 771 8.77 -19.43 -9.75
N SER A 772 8.66 -18.21 -9.20
CA SER A 772 9.80 -17.43 -8.68
C SER A 772 10.35 -17.94 -7.34
N TRP A 773 10.71 -19.22 -7.25
CA TRP A 773 11.40 -19.81 -6.10
C TRP A 773 12.92 -19.58 -6.20
N PRO A 774 13.66 -19.59 -5.08
CA PRO A 774 15.11 -19.65 -5.11
C PRO A 774 15.58 -20.95 -5.77
N SER A 775 16.67 -20.90 -6.54
CA SER A 775 17.20 -22.07 -7.26
C SER A 775 17.42 -23.29 -6.37
N VAL A 776 17.80 -23.08 -5.10
CA VAL A 776 17.97 -24.15 -4.11
C VAL A 776 16.67 -24.93 -3.85
N ILE A 777 15.51 -24.28 -3.94
CA ILE A 777 14.20 -24.94 -3.81
C ILE A 777 13.86 -25.69 -5.10
N ASP A 778 14.20 -25.14 -6.26
CA ASP A 778 13.99 -25.84 -7.54
C ASP A 778 14.83 -27.12 -7.62
N GLU A 779 16.12 -27.02 -7.26
CA GLU A 779 17.03 -28.15 -7.12
C GLU A 779 16.53 -29.18 -6.08
N PHE A 780 15.93 -28.73 -4.98
CA PHE A 780 15.33 -29.62 -3.98
C PHE A 780 14.15 -30.40 -4.56
N VAL A 781 13.25 -29.74 -5.29
CA VAL A 781 12.10 -30.41 -5.91
C VAL A 781 12.54 -31.42 -6.96
N GLU A 782 13.55 -31.09 -7.77
CA GLU A 782 14.15 -32.02 -8.72
C GLU A 782 14.75 -33.23 -7.99
N TRP A 783 15.54 -33.00 -6.93
CA TRP A 783 16.11 -34.07 -6.10
C TRP A 783 15.04 -34.96 -5.46
N VAL A 784 13.92 -34.39 -4.99
CA VAL A 784 12.80 -35.18 -4.45
C VAL A 784 12.20 -36.07 -5.55
N LYS A 785 12.02 -35.55 -6.77
CA LYS A 785 11.48 -36.32 -7.91
C LYS A 785 12.41 -37.43 -8.36
N THR A 786 13.73 -37.24 -8.33
CA THR A 786 14.71 -38.23 -8.80
C THR A 786 15.08 -39.25 -7.73
N GLU A 787 15.38 -38.81 -6.50
CA GLU A 787 15.96 -39.65 -5.44
C GLU A 787 14.91 -40.20 -4.47
N LYS A 788 13.83 -39.45 -4.20
CA LYS A 788 12.79 -39.85 -3.23
C LYS A 788 11.51 -40.39 -3.87
N ARG A 789 11.20 -39.97 -5.11
CA ARG A 789 10.00 -40.39 -5.87
C ARG A 789 10.28 -40.77 -7.34
N PRO A 790 11.23 -41.68 -7.63
CA PRO A 790 11.65 -42.00 -9.00
C PRO A 790 10.57 -42.61 -9.93
N GLY A 791 9.37 -42.96 -9.42
CA GLY A 791 8.33 -43.70 -10.16
C GLY A 791 7.09 -42.94 -10.62
N GLU A 792 6.85 -41.69 -10.17
CA GLU A 792 5.64 -40.93 -10.54
C GLU A 792 5.69 -40.32 -11.97
N ASN A 793 6.83 -40.43 -12.66
CA ASN A 793 7.00 -40.00 -14.06
C ASN A 793 6.66 -41.07 -15.12
N ALA A 794 6.22 -42.28 -14.73
CA ALA A 794 5.88 -43.35 -15.69
C ALA A 794 4.49 -43.21 -16.35
N GLY A 795 3.69 -42.20 -15.99
CA GLY A 795 2.29 -42.07 -16.41
C GLY A 795 1.97 -41.09 -17.54
N SER A 796 2.96 -40.44 -18.16
CA SER A 796 2.70 -39.48 -19.26
C SER A 796 3.58 -39.69 -20.52
N GLY A 797 4.16 -40.87 -20.67
CA GLY A 797 4.72 -41.33 -21.94
C GLY A 797 3.68 -42.20 -22.66
N GLU A 798 3.16 -41.72 -23.78
CA GLU A 798 2.36 -42.52 -24.71
C GLU A 798 3.06 -43.86 -24.97
N ALA A 799 2.35 -44.95 -24.68
CA ALA A 799 2.74 -46.27 -25.09
C ALA A 799 2.71 -46.33 -26.63
N MET A 800 3.90 -46.38 -27.23
CA MET A 800 4.09 -46.92 -28.57
C MET A 800 3.88 -48.43 -28.47
N GLU A 801 2.67 -48.91 -28.77
CA GLU A 801 2.48 -50.30 -29.17
C GLU A 801 2.76 -50.41 -30.67
N VAL A 802 3.66 -51.35 -30.98
CA VAL A 802 4.07 -51.75 -32.30
C VAL A 802 3.04 -52.76 -32.83
N GLU A 803 2.22 -52.34 -33.80
CA GLU A 803 1.94 -53.04 -35.06
C GLU A 803 1.10 -52.17 -36.01
#